data_AF-A0A0G1M896-F1
#
_entry.id   AF-A0A0G1M896-F1
#
_cell.length_a   1.000
_cell.length_b   1.000
_cell.length_c   1.000
_cell.angle_alpha   90.00
_cell.angle_beta   90.00
_cell.angle_gamma   90.00
#
_symmetry.space_group_name_H-M   'P 1'
#
loop_
_entity.id
_entity.type
_entity.pdbx_description
1 polymer ?
#
loop_
_entity_poly.entity_id
_entity_poly.type
_entity_poly.pdbx_seq_one_letter_code
_entity_poly.pdbx_strand_id
1 'polypeptide(L)'
;WDVKISAPCFDGECPADYNPALSGAPLPQEMKDKTFKCDLEVVSNDGPVLVKNFFGRAAYAEVLNNRLALSAVIHGAEEGFSNVAFIPGYLGSRLYLGDNQLWDPNFPYLPDLEKLKLDEDGNPAQSGIYTRDIVDETFQDPQDWPGTNTYKTFIQAMDIMVDDNTINEWKALPYDWRFNFPEILHSGKKIGGTDFEPELSYLGSTSTPYIIQKLRHLAETSKNGKVTIVTHSNGGLMAKYLLQRLENEGDPLLRKIDKLIMVAPPQVGTPKGLSALLHGVYPANEATRELSENMPAAYNFLPSMKYFDTVESPVLEFTDDIANVDEISELAGDTIANYAGMKDFSTGHTGEWSEPAPGDTDTPNVLDSYLITSAENMHTTIDSWTPPVSLKVFQVVGWGLDTIRGIRYDDCDIPFCADTLNHLDREPIYTIDGDETVVSPSAAFMANAETFYLNLRDNNFLINRNRRHGSIMEVDEVQELISNIFQNKDDLPENISAEMPNPDIAGERLRLRVHSPVEVHIYDEFGNHTGIIPNPDPLSNLRLFEENVPNSYYTEFGETKYIGSGANGTTTLKLVGELLGLFTLEIEKVDGDQTVFEDIPIALGSIAQVGMNDADVTTALIIDADGDGLPDVSISPGAGVTVEELLALLKGIIKTLDLPDKREKSLIKKIEKIEKILAKEPKNERAQKMKTKAAFSALEEKIKQFEKKKLLTKDEARELLEIVEKIRLTI
;
A
#
# COMPACT_ATOMS: atom_id res chain seq x y z
N TRP A 1 29.40 30.03 7.43
CA TRP A 1 30.78 29.65 7.77
C TRP A 1 30.70 28.19 8.16
N ASP A 2 31.09 27.27 7.27
CA ASP A 2 31.17 25.86 7.63
C ASP A 2 32.44 25.65 8.43
N VAL A 3 32.28 25.45 9.74
CA VAL A 3 33.38 25.15 10.64
C VAL A 3 33.55 23.64 10.68
N LYS A 4 34.46 23.11 9.85
CA LYS A 4 34.89 21.71 9.94
C LYS A 4 36.04 21.58 10.94
N ILE A 5 35.85 20.78 11.99
CA ILE A 5 36.92 20.37 12.90
C ILE A 5 37.38 18.99 12.46
N SER A 6 38.58 18.89 11.89
CA SER A 6 39.23 17.61 11.58
C SER A 6 40.16 17.26 12.75
N ALA A 7 39.91 16.14 13.43
CA ALA A 7 40.76 15.68 14.53
C ALA A 7 41.80 14.66 14.02
N PRO A 8 43.06 14.71 14.50
CA PRO A 8 44.05 13.65 14.27
C PRO A 8 43.60 12.30 14.87
N CYS A 9 44.12 11.18 14.37
CA CYS A 9 44.05 9.87 15.03
C CYS A 9 44.78 9.88 16.38
N PHE A 10 44.54 8.88 17.23
CA PHE A 10 45.33 8.70 18.45
C PHE A 10 46.64 7.95 18.16
N ASP A 11 47.67 8.22 18.96
CA ASP A 11 48.95 7.52 18.95
C ASP A 11 48.71 6.00 18.99
N GLY A 12 49.20 5.29 17.97
CA GLY A 12 49.02 3.84 17.83
C GLY A 12 47.70 3.38 17.18
N GLU A 13 46.80 4.31 16.83
CA GLU A 13 45.50 4.05 16.14
C GLU A 13 45.43 4.79 14.79
N CYS A 14 46.57 5.21 14.27
CA CYS A 14 46.62 5.91 12.99
C CYS A 14 46.65 4.91 11.82
N PRO A 15 45.91 5.19 10.73
CA PRO A 15 45.99 4.41 9.50
C PRO A 15 47.44 4.29 9.00
N ALA A 16 47.74 3.19 8.28
CA ALA A 16 49.10 2.91 7.81
C ALA A 16 49.67 4.00 6.86
N ASP A 17 48.79 4.75 6.20
CA ASP A 17 49.09 5.85 5.29
C ASP A 17 48.96 7.25 5.93
N TYR A 18 48.80 7.32 7.25
CA TYR A 18 48.61 8.58 7.97
C TYR A 18 49.77 9.55 7.75
N ASN A 19 49.44 10.76 7.30
CA ASN A 19 50.42 11.82 7.05
C ASN A 19 50.24 12.96 8.08
N PRO A 20 51.15 13.08 9.06
CA PRO A 20 51.05 14.11 10.09
C PRO A 20 51.11 15.55 9.56
N ALA A 21 51.67 15.76 8.36
CA ALA A 21 51.74 17.07 7.74
C ALA A 21 50.40 17.51 7.12
N LEU A 22 49.49 16.57 6.82
CA LEU A 22 48.17 16.84 6.24
C LEU A 22 47.06 16.76 7.31
N SER A 23 47.21 15.87 8.29
CA SER A 23 46.13 15.49 9.21
C SER A 23 46.42 15.84 10.68
N GLY A 24 47.52 16.55 10.95
CA GLY A 24 47.97 16.92 12.30
C GLY A 24 48.89 15.88 12.95
N ALA A 25 49.51 16.20 14.08
CA ALA A 25 50.22 15.17 14.85
C ALA A 25 49.20 14.25 15.55
N PRO A 26 49.46 12.93 15.63
CA PRO A 26 48.60 12.03 16.38
C PRO A 26 48.41 12.51 17.83
N LEU A 27 47.21 12.30 18.38
CA LEU A 27 46.87 12.69 19.73
C LEU A 27 47.36 11.63 20.74
N PRO A 28 47.89 12.02 21.90
CA PRO A 28 48.23 11.07 22.95
C PRO A 28 47.04 10.21 23.39
N GLN A 29 47.27 8.93 23.68
CA GLN A 29 46.20 8.00 24.11
C GLN A 29 45.47 8.48 25.38
N GLU A 30 46.15 9.18 26.29
CA GLU A 30 45.49 9.74 27.48
C GLU A 30 44.45 10.82 27.18
N MET A 31 44.35 11.29 25.94
CA MET A 31 43.35 12.27 25.48
C MET A 31 42.06 11.59 24.98
N LYS A 32 42.08 10.27 24.73
CA LYS A 32 40.90 9.50 24.33
C LYS A 32 39.83 9.56 25.43
N ASP A 33 38.58 9.78 25.02
CA ASP A 33 37.41 9.91 25.89
C ASP A 33 37.43 11.09 26.88
N LYS A 34 38.40 12.01 26.78
CA LYS A 34 38.43 13.23 27.59
C LYS A 34 37.69 14.37 26.91
N THR A 35 37.05 15.21 27.72
CA THR A 35 36.39 16.43 27.23
C THR A 35 37.41 17.53 26.94
N PHE A 36 37.49 17.93 25.68
CA PHE A 36 38.21 19.11 25.22
C PHE A 36 37.32 20.32 25.32
N LYS A 37 37.85 21.43 25.82
CA LYS A 37 37.19 22.74 25.79
C LYS A 37 38.04 23.68 24.96
N CYS A 38 37.44 24.31 23.94
CA CYS A 38 38.09 25.36 23.17
C CYS A 38 37.09 26.48 22.86
N ASP A 39 37.59 27.70 22.73
CA ASP A 39 36.80 28.83 22.27
C ASP A 39 37.01 28.96 20.75
N LEU A 40 35.94 28.87 19.97
CA LEU A 40 35.96 29.21 18.55
C LEU A 40 35.75 30.72 18.41
N GLU A 41 36.75 31.43 17.89
CA GLU A 41 36.70 32.89 17.70
C GLU A 41 36.48 33.21 16.22
N VAL A 42 35.32 33.80 15.88
CA VAL A 42 35.06 34.28 14.51
C VAL A 42 35.56 35.71 14.38
N VAL A 43 36.75 35.86 13.78
CA VAL A 43 37.31 37.17 13.45
C VAL A 43 36.71 37.65 12.12
N SER A 44 35.81 38.64 12.18
CA SER A 44 35.39 39.38 10.99
C SER A 44 36.41 40.48 10.67
N ASN A 45 36.70 40.69 9.39
CA ASN A 45 37.50 41.82 8.90
C ASN A 45 36.65 43.10 8.72
N ASP A 46 35.36 43.06 9.04
CA ASP A 46 34.48 44.21 8.89
C ASP A 46 34.81 45.28 9.95
N GLY A 47 35.07 46.50 9.48
CA GLY A 47 35.33 47.64 10.34
C GLY A 47 34.13 47.96 11.23
N PRO A 48 34.35 48.61 12.39
CA PRO A 48 33.28 48.87 13.33
C PRO A 48 32.23 49.82 12.73
N VAL A 49 30.95 49.46 12.88
CA VAL A 49 29.83 50.24 12.34
C VAL A 49 29.67 51.56 13.11
N LEU A 50 29.59 52.68 12.38
CA LEU A 50 29.36 54.00 12.97
C LEU A 50 27.90 54.11 13.45
N VAL A 51 27.69 54.21 14.76
CA VAL A 51 26.33 54.22 15.35
C VAL A 51 25.82 55.66 15.54
N LYS A 52 26.72 56.63 15.76
CA LYS A 52 26.33 58.04 15.93
C LYS A 52 27.47 59.01 15.63
N ASN A 53 27.16 60.16 15.03
CA ASN A 53 28.11 61.25 14.80
C ASN A 53 27.50 62.59 15.22
N PHE A 54 28.14 63.28 16.16
CA PHE A 54 27.76 64.63 16.59
C PHE A 54 29.02 65.50 16.70
N PHE A 55 28.99 66.67 16.03
CA PHE A 55 30.02 67.71 16.13
C PHE A 55 31.47 67.19 16.04
N GLY A 56 31.73 66.29 15.09
CA GLY A 56 33.08 65.77 14.82
C GLY A 56 33.58 64.68 15.77
N ARG A 57 32.71 64.14 16.65
CA ARG A 57 33.00 62.94 17.45
C ARG A 57 32.13 61.77 16.99
N ALA A 58 32.80 60.70 16.57
CA ALA A 58 32.20 59.44 16.14
C ALA A 58 32.12 58.44 17.30
N ALA A 59 30.96 57.79 17.46
CA ALA A 59 30.79 56.62 18.32
C ALA A 59 30.57 55.39 17.44
N TYR A 60 31.36 54.35 17.69
CA TYR A 60 31.36 53.08 16.96
C TYR A 60 30.76 51.98 17.84
N ALA A 61 30.09 51.00 17.23
CA ALA A 61 29.61 49.82 17.95
C ALA A 61 30.79 49.00 18.49
N GLU A 62 30.70 48.56 19.74
CA GLU A 62 31.62 47.56 20.29
C GLU A 62 31.34 46.22 19.59
N VAL A 63 32.39 45.60 19.02
CA VAL A 63 32.25 44.31 18.35
C VAL A 63 31.91 43.28 19.43
N LEU A 64 30.75 42.64 19.32
CA LEU A 64 30.36 41.52 20.18
C LEU A 64 31.47 40.46 20.17
N ASN A 65 31.84 39.95 21.34
CA ASN A 65 32.75 38.80 21.47
C ASN A 65 32.16 37.62 20.68
N ASN A 66 32.71 37.34 19.51
CA ASN A 66 32.35 36.19 18.67
C ASN A 66 33.03 34.91 19.16
N ARG A 67 32.92 34.60 20.45
CA ARG A 67 33.49 33.38 21.04
C ARG A 67 32.40 32.38 21.34
N LEU A 68 32.45 31.25 20.64
CA LEU A 68 31.60 30.09 20.93
C LEU A 68 32.44 29.07 21.72
N ALA A 69 32.06 28.82 22.97
CA ALA A 69 32.69 27.76 23.77
C ALA A 69 32.22 26.39 23.25
N LEU A 70 33.15 25.59 22.75
CA LEU A 70 32.91 24.23 22.29
C LEU A 70 33.41 23.23 23.33
N SER A 71 32.64 22.16 23.55
CA SER A 71 33.08 21.00 24.31
C SER A 71 32.91 19.75 23.44
N ALA A 72 33.98 18.99 23.23
CA ALA A 72 33.96 17.77 22.43
C ALA A 72 34.69 16.64 23.14
N VAL A 73 34.26 15.40 22.91
CA VAL A 73 34.96 14.19 23.35
C VAL A 73 35.36 13.42 22.11
N ILE A 74 36.66 13.14 21.96
CA ILE A 74 37.17 12.40 20.80
C ILE A 74 37.29 10.93 21.22
N HIS A 75 36.42 10.11 20.65
CA HIS A 75 36.48 8.66 20.72
C HIS A 75 37.27 8.20 19.48
N GLY A 76 38.39 7.52 19.64
CA GLY A 76 39.22 7.07 18.50
C GLY A 76 38.39 6.31 17.46
N ALA A 77 38.84 6.27 16.21
CA ALA A 77 38.18 5.45 15.18
C ALA A 77 38.22 3.98 15.62
N GLU A 78 37.07 3.41 15.96
CA GLU A 78 36.98 1.99 16.33
C GLU A 78 37.07 1.16 15.04
N GLU A 79 38.26 0.67 14.72
CA GLU A 79 38.50 -0.24 13.60
C GLU A 79 37.76 -1.59 13.82
N GLY A 80 36.90 -1.98 12.88
CA GLY A 80 36.21 -3.28 12.90
C GLY A 80 34.78 -3.23 12.37
N PHE A 81 34.22 -4.40 12.07
CA PHE A 81 32.84 -4.54 11.58
C PHE A 81 31.82 -4.35 12.71
N SER A 82 30.73 -3.64 12.41
CA SER A 82 29.56 -3.52 13.27
C SER A 82 28.78 -4.84 13.30
N ASN A 83 27.99 -5.04 14.35
CA ASN A 83 26.91 -6.03 14.33
C ASN A 83 25.62 -5.38 13.84
N VAL A 84 24.70 -6.17 13.30
CA VAL A 84 23.44 -5.66 12.74
C VAL A 84 22.24 -6.20 13.51
N ALA A 85 21.31 -5.29 13.83
CA ALA A 85 19.98 -5.62 14.31
C ALA A 85 18.96 -5.36 13.20
N PHE A 86 18.13 -6.33 12.86
CA PHE A 86 17.03 -6.15 11.92
C PHE A 86 15.69 -6.12 12.65
N ILE A 87 14.91 -5.05 12.46
CA ILE A 87 13.54 -4.93 12.98
C ILE A 87 12.56 -5.07 11.81
N PRO A 88 11.75 -6.14 11.76
CA PRO A 88 10.83 -6.40 10.65
C PRO A 88 9.68 -5.37 10.62
N GLY A 89 8.91 -5.41 9.54
CA GLY A 89 7.72 -4.57 9.33
C GLY A 89 6.48 -5.10 10.03
N TYR A 90 5.36 -4.41 9.78
CA TYR A 90 4.05 -4.89 10.20
C TYR A 90 3.80 -6.26 9.60
N LEU A 91 3.26 -7.19 10.40
CA LEU A 91 3.07 -8.59 10.03
C LEU A 91 4.36 -9.37 9.69
N GLY A 92 5.55 -8.77 9.83
CA GLY A 92 6.82 -9.39 9.45
C GLY A 92 7.40 -10.39 10.48
N SER A 93 6.70 -10.63 11.59
CA SER A 93 7.06 -11.64 12.60
C SER A 93 5.97 -12.71 12.69
N ARG A 94 6.35 -13.98 12.78
CA ARG A 94 5.39 -15.08 12.95
C ARG A 94 4.84 -15.10 14.37
N LEU A 95 3.57 -15.48 14.51
CA LEU A 95 2.88 -15.63 15.79
C LEU A 95 2.45 -17.08 15.99
N TYR A 96 2.61 -17.58 17.21
CA TYR A 96 2.43 -18.99 17.56
C TYR A 96 1.55 -19.15 18.79
N LEU A 97 0.85 -20.28 18.87
CA LEU A 97 0.15 -20.76 20.06
C LEU A 97 0.47 -22.24 20.28
N GLY A 98 1.31 -22.52 21.27
CA GLY A 98 1.97 -23.83 21.36
C GLY A 98 2.79 -24.09 20.08
N ASP A 99 2.68 -25.29 19.51
CA ASP A 99 3.38 -25.61 18.25
C ASP A 99 2.63 -25.11 16.99
N ASN A 100 1.45 -24.47 17.14
CA ASN A 100 0.66 -24.00 16.01
C ASN A 100 1.11 -22.60 15.57
N GLN A 101 1.50 -22.45 14.30
CA GLN A 101 1.77 -21.17 13.67
C GLN A 101 0.46 -20.49 13.28
N LEU A 102 0.07 -19.47 14.03
CA LEU A 102 -1.16 -18.71 13.81
C LEU A 102 -1.02 -17.69 12.68
N TRP A 103 0.15 -17.06 12.58
CA TRP A 103 0.44 -16.04 11.59
C TRP A 103 1.57 -16.47 10.68
N ASP A 104 1.40 -16.16 9.39
CA ASP A 104 1.85 -16.95 8.24
C ASP A 104 1.17 -18.34 8.25
N PRO A 105 -0.17 -18.40 8.28
CA PRO A 105 -0.88 -19.66 8.41
C PRO A 105 -0.52 -20.60 7.25
N ASN A 106 -0.45 -21.90 7.54
CA ASN A 106 -0.58 -22.89 6.47
C ASN A 106 -1.94 -22.65 5.81
N PHE A 107 -1.94 -22.11 4.60
CA PHE A 107 -3.15 -21.86 3.83
C PHE A 107 -3.97 -23.17 3.69
N PRO A 108 -5.32 -23.18 3.87
CA PRO A 108 -6.28 -22.06 3.98
C PRO A 108 -7.08 -22.04 5.31
N TYR A 109 -6.46 -21.95 6.49
CA TYR A 109 -7.19 -22.07 7.77
C TYR A 109 -7.59 -20.71 8.41
N LEU A 110 -8.74 -20.16 8.01
CA LEU A 110 -9.44 -19.06 8.70
C LEU A 110 -9.55 -19.18 10.24
N PRO A 111 -9.68 -20.38 10.87
CA PRO A 111 -9.78 -20.51 12.33
C PRO A 111 -8.57 -19.99 13.13
N ASP A 112 -7.42 -19.78 12.49
CA ASP A 112 -6.25 -19.23 13.17
C ASP A 112 -6.26 -17.70 13.25
N LEU A 113 -6.90 -17.01 12.29
CA LEU A 113 -7.11 -15.55 12.35
C LEU A 113 -8.01 -15.16 13.54
N GLU A 114 -9.04 -15.95 13.82
CA GLU A 114 -9.92 -15.74 14.98
C GLU A 114 -9.16 -15.73 16.31
N LYS A 115 -8.06 -16.50 16.42
CA LYS A 115 -7.23 -16.54 17.62
C LYS A 115 -6.32 -15.31 17.74
N LEU A 116 -6.11 -14.56 16.67
CA LEU A 116 -5.26 -13.37 16.67
C LEU A 116 -6.00 -12.11 17.13
N LYS A 117 -7.35 -12.14 17.19
CA LYS A 117 -8.19 -11.02 17.59
C LYS A 117 -7.83 -10.46 18.97
N LEU A 118 -8.00 -9.13 19.09
CA LEU A 118 -7.88 -8.38 20.33
C LEU A 118 -9.28 -7.92 20.76
N ASP A 119 -9.47 -7.66 22.06
CA ASP A 119 -10.68 -7.04 22.60
C ASP A 119 -10.67 -5.52 22.39
N GLU A 120 -11.77 -4.84 22.70
CA GLU A 120 -11.96 -3.38 22.56
C GLU A 120 -10.88 -2.55 23.30
N ASP A 121 -10.26 -3.13 24.35
CA ASP A 121 -9.17 -2.50 25.09
C ASP A 121 -7.79 -2.77 24.46
N GLY A 122 -7.74 -3.49 23.34
CA GLY A 122 -6.52 -3.90 22.63
C GLY A 122 -5.79 -5.09 23.26
N ASN A 123 -6.42 -5.84 24.18
CA ASN A 123 -5.80 -7.00 24.83
C ASN A 123 -6.09 -8.30 24.04
N PRO A 124 -5.20 -9.31 24.08
CA PRO A 124 -5.45 -10.55 23.35
C PRO A 124 -6.64 -11.33 23.87
N ALA A 125 -7.60 -11.62 22.97
CA ALA A 125 -8.70 -12.52 23.28
C ALA A 125 -8.21 -13.94 23.59
N GLN A 126 -7.12 -14.36 22.94
CA GLN A 126 -6.41 -15.61 23.20
C GLN A 126 -5.06 -15.38 23.90
N SER A 127 -4.91 -15.93 25.10
CA SER A 127 -3.65 -15.90 25.85
C SER A 127 -2.65 -16.95 25.36
N GLY A 128 -1.37 -16.76 25.68
CA GLY A 128 -0.29 -17.71 25.36
C GLY A 128 0.31 -17.54 23.96
N ILE A 129 -0.07 -16.50 23.23
CA ILE A 129 0.55 -16.18 21.94
C ILE A 129 1.96 -15.63 22.18
N TYR A 130 2.89 -16.07 21.33
CA TYR A 130 4.28 -15.63 21.35
C TYR A 130 4.83 -15.52 19.92
N THR A 131 5.97 -14.83 19.78
CA THR A 131 6.73 -14.76 18.53
C THR A 131 8.14 -15.31 18.74
N ARG A 132 8.81 -15.78 17.67
CA ARG A 132 10.19 -16.28 17.76
C ARG A 132 11.08 -16.01 16.55
N ASP A 133 10.49 -15.71 15.41
CA ASP A 133 11.17 -15.54 14.13
C ASP A 133 10.40 -14.57 13.21
N ILE A 134 11.08 -14.18 12.14
CA ILE A 134 10.53 -13.32 11.08
C ILE A 134 10.04 -14.16 9.92
N VAL A 135 9.17 -13.57 9.10
CA VAL A 135 8.62 -14.25 7.92
C VAL A 135 9.65 -14.24 6.78
N ASP A 136 10.06 -15.41 6.29
CA ASP A 136 10.94 -15.51 5.11
C ASP A 136 10.14 -15.47 3.81
N GLU A 137 9.18 -16.36 3.66
CA GLU A 137 8.24 -16.49 2.55
C GLU A 137 6.82 -16.60 3.11
N THR A 138 5.88 -15.86 2.54
CA THR A 138 4.46 -15.94 2.92
C THR A 138 3.69 -16.77 1.90
N PHE A 139 2.72 -17.53 2.38
CA PHE A 139 1.59 -18.02 1.56
C PHE A 139 0.33 -17.18 1.78
N GLN A 140 0.51 -16.01 2.39
CA GLN A 140 -0.57 -15.16 2.88
C GLN A 140 -1.29 -14.43 1.77
N ASP A 141 -0.63 -14.26 0.64
CA ASP A 141 -1.17 -13.49 -0.45
C ASP A 141 -1.82 -14.41 -1.48
N PRO A 142 -3.16 -14.41 -1.61
CA PRO A 142 -3.81 -15.01 -2.76
C PRO A 142 -3.29 -14.44 -4.07
N GLN A 143 -2.64 -13.26 -4.10
CA GLN A 143 -2.11 -12.53 -5.26
C GLN A 143 -0.93 -13.19 -5.97
N ASP A 144 -0.23 -14.14 -5.34
CA ASP A 144 1.09 -14.57 -5.86
C ASP A 144 1.38 -16.04 -5.57
N TRP A 145 0.45 -16.92 -5.93
CA TRP A 145 0.72 -18.35 -5.89
C TRP A 145 1.83 -18.74 -6.89
N PRO A 146 2.94 -19.40 -6.48
CA PRO A 146 3.22 -19.98 -5.16
C PRO A 146 4.13 -19.10 -4.28
N GLY A 147 3.54 -18.34 -3.35
CA GLY A 147 4.20 -17.63 -2.26
C GLY A 147 5.02 -16.38 -2.65
N THR A 148 4.89 -15.32 -1.85
CA THR A 148 5.77 -14.14 -1.95
C THR A 148 6.90 -14.25 -0.94
N ASN A 149 8.14 -14.13 -1.42
CA ASN A 149 9.24 -13.89 -0.49
C ASN A 149 9.06 -12.52 0.18
N THR A 150 9.23 -12.48 1.50
CA THR A 150 9.21 -11.24 2.29
C THR A 150 10.61 -10.87 2.75
N TYR A 151 11.32 -11.80 3.40
CA TYR A 151 12.70 -11.61 3.87
C TYR A 151 13.66 -12.73 3.47
N LYS A 152 13.22 -13.70 2.66
CA LYS A 152 14.01 -14.88 2.27
C LYS A 152 15.39 -14.54 1.68
N THR A 153 15.47 -13.71 0.65
CA THR A 153 16.76 -13.35 0.04
C THR A 153 17.51 -12.33 0.90
N PHE A 154 16.80 -11.47 1.63
CA PHE A 154 17.43 -10.57 2.60
C PHE A 154 18.19 -11.34 3.70
N ILE A 155 17.57 -12.37 4.29
CA ILE A 155 18.20 -13.26 5.29
C ILE A 155 19.47 -13.87 4.71
N GLN A 156 19.40 -14.39 3.48
CA GLN A 156 20.56 -14.96 2.79
C GLN A 156 21.66 -13.92 2.56
N ALA A 157 21.31 -12.71 2.13
CA ALA A 157 22.27 -11.62 1.94
C ALA A 157 22.96 -11.24 3.26
N MET A 158 22.21 -11.16 4.37
CA MET A 158 22.78 -10.87 5.68
C MET A 158 23.72 -11.98 6.17
N ASP A 159 23.41 -13.25 5.90
CA ASP A 159 24.29 -14.39 6.20
C ASP A 159 25.58 -14.34 5.36
N ILE A 160 25.46 -14.03 4.06
CA ILE A 160 26.62 -13.84 3.17
C ILE A 160 27.51 -12.70 3.67
N MET A 161 26.92 -11.59 4.13
CA MET A 161 27.67 -10.45 4.70
C MET A 161 28.41 -10.80 6.00
N VAL A 162 27.98 -11.82 6.74
CA VAL A 162 28.75 -12.36 7.87
C VAL A 162 29.91 -13.21 7.35
N ASP A 163 29.63 -14.10 6.40
CA ASP A 163 30.62 -15.03 5.84
C ASP A 163 31.78 -14.31 5.12
N ASP A 164 31.49 -13.23 4.40
CA ASP A 164 32.48 -12.41 3.70
C ASP A 164 33.17 -11.36 4.59
N ASN A 165 32.76 -11.27 5.87
CA ASN A 165 33.19 -10.29 6.85
C ASN A 165 32.80 -8.83 6.50
N THR A 166 31.72 -8.57 5.78
CA THR A 166 31.15 -7.21 5.66
C THR A 166 30.59 -6.73 7.00
N ILE A 167 29.97 -7.63 7.76
CA ILE A 167 29.49 -7.43 9.14
C ILE A 167 30.01 -8.56 10.03
N ASN A 168 29.97 -8.40 11.35
CA ASN A 168 30.49 -9.44 12.28
C ASN A 168 29.43 -10.47 12.70
N GLU A 169 28.20 -10.03 12.98
CA GLU A 169 27.03 -10.84 13.30
C GLU A 169 25.79 -10.02 12.95
N TRP A 170 24.68 -10.68 12.62
CA TRP A 170 23.37 -10.04 12.58
C TRP A 170 22.31 -10.83 13.34
N LYS A 171 21.24 -10.15 13.76
CA LYS A 171 20.07 -10.80 14.35
C LYS A 171 18.76 -10.08 14.00
N ALA A 172 17.76 -10.85 13.59
CA ALA A 172 16.38 -10.41 13.52
C ALA A 172 15.76 -10.25 14.92
N LEU A 173 14.99 -9.19 15.11
CA LEU A 173 14.32 -8.84 16.37
C LEU A 173 12.80 -8.88 16.16
N PRO A 174 12.19 -10.09 16.13
CA PRO A 174 10.76 -10.24 15.93
C PRO A 174 9.99 -9.64 17.11
N TYR A 175 8.78 -9.18 16.83
CA TYR A 175 7.87 -8.63 17.83
C TYR A 175 6.42 -8.94 17.49
N ASP A 176 5.55 -8.92 18.51
CA ASP A 176 4.12 -9.10 18.29
C ASP A 176 3.55 -7.80 17.72
N TRP A 177 3.35 -7.81 16.40
CA TRP A 177 2.95 -6.67 15.58
C TRP A 177 1.52 -6.21 15.83
N ARG A 178 0.75 -6.87 16.71
CA ARG A 178 -0.60 -6.44 17.09
C ARG A 178 -0.59 -5.28 18.08
N PHE A 179 0.45 -5.19 18.90
CA PHE A 179 0.53 -4.21 19.99
C PHE A 179 1.16 -2.89 19.58
N ASN A 180 0.91 -1.85 20.39
CA ASN A 180 1.58 -0.56 20.24
C ASN A 180 3.05 -0.62 20.72
N PHE A 181 3.87 0.34 20.27
CA PHE A 181 5.29 0.39 20.62
C PHE A 181 5.58 0.56 22.12
N PRO A 182 4.84 1.40 22.88
CA PRO A 182 4.98 1.44 24.33
C PRO A 182 4.90 0.04 24.94
N GLU A 183 3.87 -0.74 24.61
CA GLU A 183 3.69 -2.09 25.15
C GLU A 183 4.82 -3.03 24.73
N ILE A 184 5.19 -3.04 23.44
CA ILE A 184 6.29 -3.87 22.93
C ILE A 184 7.60 -3.59 23.68
N LEU A 185 7.88 -2.31 23.96
CA LEU A 185 9.09 -1.93 24.69
C LEU A 185 8.96 -2.05 26.21
N HIS A 186 7.78 -2.18 26.80
CA HIS A 186 7.62 -2.47 28.24
C HIS A 186 7.51 -3.99 28.52
N SER A 187 7.22 -4.79 27.49
CA SER A 187 7.04 -6.24 27.54
C SER A 187 8.10 -6.95 26.68
N GLY A 188 7.76 -8.05 26.00
CA GLY A 188 8.70 -8.79 25.14
C GLY A 188 9.69 -9.64 25.94
N LYS A 189 9.19 -10.41 26.90
CA LYS A 189 9.98 -11.30 27.73
C LYS A 189 10.24 -12.63 27.02
N LYS A 190 11.48 -13.09 27.03
CA LYS A 190 11.81 -14.46 26.64
C LYS A 190 11.24 -15.46 27.66
N ILE A 191 10.30 -16.29 27.23
CA ILE A 191 9.62 -17.31 28.03
C ILE A 191 10.14 -18.74 27.75
N GLY A 192 10.88 -18.93 26.66
CA GLY A 192 11.44 -20.20 26.24
C GLY A 192 12.34 -20.07 25.00
N GLY A 193 12.55 -21.18 24.29
CA GLY A 193 13.35 -21.22 23.07
C GLY A 193 14.86 -21.05 23.25
N THR A 194 15.58 -21.01 22.13
CA THR A 194 17.04 -20.82 22.08
C THR A 194 17.38 -19.33 21.93
N ASP A 195 18.66 -18.96 21.86
CA ASP A 195 19.03 -17.57 21.50
C ASP A 195 18.85 -17.30 20.00
N PHE A 196 18.79 -18.36 19.19
CA PHE A 196 18.53 -18.27 17.76
C PHE A 196 17.03 -18.20 17.46
N GLU A 197 16.20 -18.90 18.23
CA GLU A 197 14.74 -18.93 18.13
C GLU A 197 14.14 -18.66 19.52
N PRO A 198 14.16 -17.41 19.99
CA PRO A 198 13.67 -17.06 21.32
C PRO A 198 12.14 -17.06 21.34
N GLU A 199 11.50 -17.69 22.32
CA GLU A 199 10.04 -17.57 22.45
C GLU A 199 9.71 -16.32 23.27
N LEU A 200 9.15 -15.30 22.62
CA LEU A 200 8.90 -13.97 23.18
C LEU A 200 7.41 -13.75 23.43
N SER A 201 7.06 -13.45 24.68
CA SER A 201 5.69 -13.12 25.07
C SER A 201 5.56 -11.66 25.52
N TYR A 202 4.41 -11.07 25.20
CA TYR A 202 4.09 -9.67 25.47
C TYR A 202 3.01 -9.48 26.55
N LEU A 203 2.44 -10.57 27.09
CA LEU A 203 1.39 -10.57 28.11
C LEU A 203 1.83 -10.14 29.53
N GLY A 204 3.01 -9.53 29.66
CA GLY A 204 3.53 -9.10 30.95
C GLY A 204 4.76 -8.23 30.83
N SER A 205 4.82 -7.22 31.70
CA SER A 205 5.92 -6.28 31.73
C SER A 205 7.24 -6.95 32.13
N THR A 206 8.33 -6.42 31.58
CA THR A 206 9.70 -6.82 31.91
C THR A 206 10.57 -5.58 32.04
N SER A 207 11.49 -5.60 33.01
CA SER A 207 12.49 -4.54 33.16
C SER A 207 13.58 -4.60 32.10
N THR A 208 13.66 -5.70 31.35
CA THR A 208 14.63 -5.91 30.29
C THR A 208 13.93 -6.58 29.10
N PRO A 209 13.31 -5.81 28.20
CA PRO A 209 12.75 -6.34 26.95
C PRO A 209 13.82 -7.04 26.11
N TYR A 210 13.46 -8.11 25.40
CA TYR A 210 14.43 -8.87 24.58
C TYR A 210 15.14 -7.99 23.54
N ILE A 211 14.41 -7.06 22.90
CA ILE A 211 14.98 -6.11 21.93
C ILE A 211 16.15 -5.30 22.52
N ILE A 212 16.00 -4.81 23.76
CA ILE A 212 17.06 -4.07 24.48
C ILE A 212 18.22 -4.99 24.84
N GLN A 213 17.92 -6.21 25.34
CA GLN A 213 18.95 -7.18 25.70
C GLN A 213 19.81 -7.56 24.49
N LYS A 214 19.18 -7.86 23.35
CA LYS A 214 19.91 -8.28 22.15
C LYS A 214 20.68 -7.13 21.51
N LEU A 215 20.15 -5.90 21.52
CA LEU A 215 20.93 -4.73 21.07
C LEU A 215 22.19 -4.50 21.91
N ARG A 216 22.12 -4.61 23.25
CA ARG A 216 23.31 -4.53 24.10
C ARG A 216 24.30 -5.63 23.77
N HIS A 217 23.82 -6.86 23.64
CA HIS A 217 24.68 -7.99 23.31
C HIS A 217 25.36 -7.82 21.94
N LEU A 218 24.63 -7.37 20.91
CA LEU A 218 25.20 -7.08 19.59
C LEU A 218 26.26 -5.99 19.68
N ALA A 219 26.03 -4.93 20.46
CA ALA A 219 27.03 -3.89 20.67
C ALA A 219 28.25 -4.36 21.49
N GLU A 220 28.09 -5.30 22.42
CA GLU A 220 29.18 -5.85 23.23
C GLU A 220 30.06 -6.85 22.46
N THR A 221 29.48 -7.54 21.47
CA THR A 221 30.14 -8.60 20.70
C THR A 221 30.64 -8.13 19.33
N SER A 222 30.30 -6.92 18.90
CA SER A 222 30.82 -6.35 17.66
C SER A 222 32.29 -5.95 17.79
N LYS A 223 33.01 -5.96 16.67
CA LYS A 223 34.45 -5.66 16.66
C LYS A 223 34.73 -4.18 16.93
N ASN A 224 33.81 -3.31 16.54
CA ASN A 224 33.88 -1.87 16.77
C ASN A 224 33.05 -1.39 17.97
N GLY A 225 32.44 -2.29 18.75
CA GLY A 225 31.61 -1.90 19.89
C GLY A 225 30.32 -1.13 19.53
N LYS A 226 29.89 -1.18 18.26
CA LYS A 226 28.66 -0.55 17.74
C LYS A 226 27.67 -1.58 17.20
N VAL A 227 26.43 -1.14 17.03
CA VAL A 227 25.37 -1.88 16.36
C VAL A 227 24.65 -0.98 15.35
N THR A 228 24.49 -1.46 14.13
CA THR A 228 23.66 -0.82 13.11
C THR A 228 22.25 -1.41 13.14
N ILE A 229 21.22 -0.57 13.05
CA ILE A 229 19.83 -1.01 12.96
C ILE A 229 19.35 -0.90 11.51
N VAL A 230 18.86 -2.00 10.96
CA VAL A 230 18.13 -2.04 9.68
C VAL A 230 16.66 -2.29 9.97
N THR A 231 15.78 -1.61 9.26
CA THR A 231 14.34 -1.73 9.48
C THR A 231 13.58 -1.80 8.17
N HIS A 232 12.41 -2.45 8.21
CA HIS A 232 11.43 -2.43 7.13
C HIS A 232 10.11 -1.84 7.65
N SER A 233 9.45 -0.98 6.89
CA SER A 233 8.07 -0.54 7.13
C SER A 233 7.86 -0.07 8.58
N ASN A 234 6.88 -0.63 9.30
CA ASN A 234 6.57 -0.34 10.71
C ASN A 234 7.77 -0.52 11.67
N GLY A 235 8.77 -1.33 11.31
CA GLY A 235 10.00 -1.47 12.05
C GLY A 235 10.80 -0.17 12.14
N GLY A 236 10.68 0.71 11.14
CA GLY A 236 11.29 2.04 11.16
C GLY A 236 10.65 2.95 12.21
N LEU A 237 9.33 2.90 12.33
CA LEU A 237 8.57 3.66 13.34
C LEU A 237 8.90 3.14 14.75
N MET A 238 8.96 1.82 14.91
CA MET A 238 9.41 1.16 16.14
C MET A 238 10.83 1.61 16.53
N ALA A 239 11.76 1.64 15.57
CA ALA A 239 13.14 2.05 15.82
C ALA A 239 13.22 3.51 16.28
N LYS A 240 12.48 4.43 15.65
CA LYS A 240 12.40 5.83 16.11
C LYS A 240 11.88 5.93 17.54
N TYR A 241 10.79 5.20 17.86
CA TYR A 241 10.22 5.19 19.21
C TYR A 241 11.20 4.61 20.24
N LEU A 242 11.89 3.51 19.89
CA LEU A 242 12.94 2.91 20.70
C LEU A 242 14.10 3.88 20.96
N LEU A 243 14.60 4.55 19.92
CA LEU A 243 15.71 5.50 20.05
C LEU A 243 15.33 6.71 20.91
N GLN A 244 14.13 7.24 20.73
CA GLN A 244 13.61 8.32 21.58
C GLN A 244 13.50 7.88 23.04
N ARG A 245 13.08 6.64 23.29
CA ARG A 245 13.05 6.08 24.64
C ARG A 245 14.45 5.98 25.26
N LEU A 246 15.42 5.42 24.53
CA LEU A 246 16.80 5.33 25.02
C LEU A 246 17.38 6.71 25.34
N GLU A 247 17.05 7.72 24.54
CA GLU A 247 17.42 9.11 24.81
C GLU A 247 16.77 9.64 26.09
N ASN A 248 15.46 9.46 26.25
CA ASN A 248 14.71 9.91 27.42
C ASN A 248 15.19 9.25 28.72
N GLU A 249 15.60 7.99 28.65
CA GLU A 249 16.15 7.23 29.78
C GLU A 249 17.64 7.53 30.04
N GLY A 250 18.31 8.28 29.16
CA GLY A 250 19.75 8.52 29.23
C GLY A 250 20.58 7.25 29.07
N ASP A 251 20.05 6.28 28.33
CA ASP A 251 20.64 4.94 28.21
C ASP A 251 21.95 4.98 27.40
N PRO A 252 23.07 4.43 27.93
CA PRO A 252 24.33 4.39 27.19
C PRO A 252 24.27 3.60 25.89
N LEU A 253 23.27 2.71 25.71
CA LEU A 253 23.05 1.97 24.47
C LEU A 253 22.84 2.91 23.27
N LEU A 254 22.24 4.08 23.46
CA LEU A 254 22.03 5.03 22.35
C LEU A 254 23.35 5.40 21.66
N ARG A 255 24.43 5.57 22.42
CA ARG A 255 25.77 5.90 21.89
C ARG A 255 26.46 4.72 21.22
N LYS A 256 25.90 3.52 21.35
CA LYS A 256 26.38 2.29 20.72
C LYS A 256 25.70 2.04 19.38
N ILE A 257 24.67 2.80 19.04
CA ILE A 257 24.00 2.70 17.74
C ILE A 257 24.65 3.71 16.79
N ASP A 258 25.25 3.23 15.70
CA ASP A 258 26.03 4.07 14.77
C ASP A 258 25.25 4.46 13.52
N LYS A 259 24.39 3.57 13.03
CA LYS A 259 23.57 3.77 11.83
C LYS A 259 22.14 3.27 12.06
N LEU A 260 21.18 3.97 11.49
CA LEU A 260 19.80 3.54 11.31
C LEU A 260 19.49 3.56 9.80
N ILE A 261 19.15 2.41 9.23
CA ILE A 261 18.76 2.25 7.83
C ILE A 261 17.28 1.90 7.80
N MET A 262 16.45 2.82 7.31
CA MET A 262 15.00 2.67 7.24
C MET A 262 14.57 2.38 5.82
N VAL A 263 13.96 1.22 5.58
CA VAL A 263 13.47 0.81 4.26
C VAL A 263 11.95 0.89 4.24
N ALA A 264 11.40 1.69 3.32
CA ALA A 264 9.98 1.94 3.12
C ALA A 264 9.18 2.27 4.41
N PRO A 265 9.64 3.15 5.31
CA PRO A 265 8.90 3.43 6.55
C PRO A 265 7.67 4.33 6.30
N PRO A 266 6.44 4.00 6.73
CA PRO A 266 5.30 4.92 6.69
C PRO A 266 5.41 6.01 7.78
N GLN A 267 6.42 6.89 7.70
CA GLN A 267 6.84 7.70 8.86
C GLN A 267 5.74 8.60 9.44
N VAL A 268 4.86 9.11 8.58
CA VAL A 268 3.72 9.96 8.98
C VAL A 268 2.38 9.33 8.58
N GLY A 269 2.34 8.01 8.41
CA GLY A 269 1.14 7.26 8.04
C GLY A 269 0.94 7.06 6.53
N THR A 270 -0.14 6.37 6.17
CA THR A 270 -0.53 6.06 4.79
C THR A 270 -2.07 6.02 4.62
N PRO A 271 -2.62 6.59 3.54
CA PRO A 271 -4.05 6.51 3.22
C PRO A 271 -4.57 5.07 3.06
N LYS A 272 -3.72 4.12 2.65
CA LYS A 272 -4.09 2.69 2.60
C LYS A 272 -4.47 2.14 3.99
N GLY A 273 -3.81 2.63 5.05
CA GLY A 273 -4.14 2.27 6.44
C GLY A 273 -5.50 2.82 6.87
N LEU A 274 -5.83 4.05 6.47
CA LEU A 274 -7.15 4.64 6.70
C LEU A 274 -8.25 3.83 5.98
N SER A 275 -8.04 3.50 4.70
CA SER A 275 -8.98 2.69 3.92
C SER A 275 -9.23 1.32 4.55
N ALA A 276 -8.16 0.64 4.98
CA ALA A 276 -8.28 -0.66 5.62
C ALA A 276 -9.04 -0.61 6.95
N LEU A 277 -8.91 0.46 7.73
CA LEU A 277 -9.64 0.64 8.99
C LEU A 277 -11.12 1.01 8.76
N LEU A 278 -11.43 1.78 7.71
CA LEU A 278 -12.81 2.18 7.38
C LEU A 278 -13.61 1.06 6.72
N HIS A 279 -12.99 0.20 5.90
CA HIS A 279 -13.72 -0.76 5.07
C HIS A 279 -13.22 -2.22 5.19
N GLY A 280 -12.16 -2.47 5.96
CA GLY A 280 -11.52 -3.78 6.08
C GLY A 280 -10.35 -3.97 5.12
N VAL A 281 -9.52 -4.98 5.39
CA VAL A 281 -8.38 -5.38 4.54
C VAL A 281 -8.87 -6.28 3.41
N TYR A 282 -8.51 -5.94 2.17
CA TYR A 282 -9.02 -6.61 0.97
C TYR A 282 -8.48 -8.04 0.78
N PRO A 283 -9.33 -9.03 0.37
CA PRO A 283 -10.78 -8.91 0.21
C PRO A 283 -11.47 -8.71 1.56
N ALA A 284 -12.21 -7.61 1.68
CA ALA A 284 -12.82 -7.17 2.92
C ALA A 284 -13.88 -8.19 3.34
N ASN A 285 -13.79 -8.65 4.58
CA ASN A 285 -14.79 -9.53 5.18
C ASN A 285 -14.85 -9.27 6.68
N GLU A 286 -15.91 -9.78 7.31
CA GLU A 286 -16.15 -9.68 8.75
C GLU A 286 -14.91 -10.01 9.58
N ALA A 287 -14.22 -11.11 9.28
CA ALA A 287 -13.08 -11.55 10.07
C ALA A 287 -11.87 -10.61 9.94
N THR A 288 -11.57 -10.09 8.74
CA THR A 288 -10.44 -9.16 8.54
C THR A 288 -10.73 -7.76 9.08
N ARG A 289 -11.98 -7.29 9.00
CA ARG A 289 -12.42 -6.02 9.57
C ARG A 289 -12.31 -6.05 11.10
N GLU A 290 -12.92 -7.04 11.76
CA GLU A 290 -12.86 -7.17 13.22
C GLU A 290 -11.44 -7.38 13.76
N LEU A 291 -10.57 -8.06 12.99
CA LEU A 291 -9.17 -8.26 13.38
C LEU A 291 -8.41 -6.93 13.46
N SER A 292 -8.62 -6.02 12.51
CA SER A 292 -7.92 -4.74 12.43
C SER A 292 -8.50 -3.67 13.36
N GLU A 293 -9.81 -3.70 13.57
CA GLU A 293 -10.57 -2.72 14.37
C GLU A 293 -10.03 -2.56 15.80
N ASN A 294 -9.74 -3.67 16.46
CA ASN A 294 -9.24 -3.65 17.84
C ASN A 294 -7.72 -3.75 17.93
N MET A 295 -6.99 -3.52 16.83
CA MET A 295 -5.55 -3.71 16.80
C MET A 295 -4.79 -2.38 16.95
N PRO A 296 -4.15 -2.10 18.11
CA PRO A 296 -3.45 -0.83 18.32
C PRO A 296 -2.42 -0.50 17.24
N ALA A 297 -1.73 -1.50 16.72
CA ALA A 297 -0.73 -1.29 15.68
C ALA A 297 -1.30 -0.83 14.33
N ALA A 298 -2.55 -1.19 13.98
CA ALA A 298 -3.17 -0.77 12.73
C ALA A 298 -3.37 0.75 12.68
N TYR A 299 -3.65 1.37 13.83
CA TYR A 299 -3.86 2.81 13.98
C TYR A 299 -2.56 3.62 13.81
N ASN A 300 -1.40 3.00 13.98
CA ASN A 300 -0.10 3.65 13.74
C ASN A 300 0.12 4.05 12.27
N PHE A 301 -0.71 3.54 11.35
CA PHE A 301 -0.63 3.83 9.93
C PHE A 301 -1.61 4.91 9.48
N LEU A 302 -2.47 5.42 10.37
CA LEU A 302 -3.34 6.54 10.03
C LEU A 302 -2.48 7.76 9.66
N PRO A 303 -2.85 8.53 8.62
CA PRO A 303 -2.22 9.81 8.32
C PRO A 303 -2.12 10.70 9.56
N SER A 304 -0.89 10.99 10.00
CA SER A 304 -0.65 11.79 11.20
C SER A 304 -0.92 13.28 10.92
N MET A 305 -0.88 14.13 11.94
CA MET A 305 -0.92 15.59 11.72
C MET A 305 0.19 16.07 10.78
N LYS A 306 1.37 15.42 10.81
CA LYS A 306 2.49 15.74 9.92
C LYS A 306 2.33 15.21 8.50
N TYR A 307 1.45 14.24 8.28
CA TYR A 307 1.08 13.82 6.93
C TYR A 307 0.57 15.01 6.12
N PHE A 308 -0.39 15.75 6.67
CA PHE A 308 -1.04 16.89 6.01
C PHE A 308 -0.14 18.14 5.91
N ASP A 309 0.99 18.17 6.62
CA ASP A 309 2.05 19.17 6.41
C ASP A 309 2.98 18.79 5.24
N THR A 310 2.99 17.52 4.83
CA THR A 310 3.98 16.92 3.91
C THR A 310 3.38 16.49 2.57
N VAL A 311 2.12 16.05 2.57
CA VAL A 311 1.39 15.56 1.42
C VAL A 311 0.22 16.50 1.13
N GLU A 312 0.19 17.06 -0.08
CA GLU A 312 -0.82 18.05 -0.47
C GLU A 312 -2.17 17.43 -0.85
N SER A 313 -2.18 16.18 -1.32
CA SER A 313 -3.40 15.52 -1.78
C SER A 313 -4.36 15.19 -0.63
N PRO A 314 -5.68 15.36 -0.83
CA PRO A 314 -6.66 14.94 0.16
C PRO A 314 -6.64 13.43 0.37
N VAL A 315 -7.05 13.00 1.56
CA VAL A 315 -7.18 11.57 1.90
C VAL A 315 -8.59 11.04 1.65
N LEU A 316 -9.60 11.92 1.61
CA LEU A 316 -10.97 11.60 1.21
C LEU A 316 -11.50 12.66 0.21
N GLU A 317 -12.19 12.21 -0.83
CA GLU A 317 -12.89 13.04 -1.82
C GLU A 317 -14.36 12.59 -1.88
N PHE A 318 -15.29 13.50 -2.11
CA PHE A 318 -16.73 13.22 -2.20
C PHE A 318 -17.30 13.83 -3.47
N THR A 319 -18.06 13.06 -4.24
CA THR A 319 -18.76 13.54 -5.44
C THR A 319 -20.01 14.34 -5.08
N ASP A 320 -20.66 14.97 -6.06
CA ASP A 320 -21.80 15.88 -5.83
C ASP A 320 -23.13 15.14 -5.53
N ASP A 321 -23.28 13.94 -6.09
CA ASP A 321 -24.39 12.98 -5.97
C ASP A 321 -24.60 12.44 -4.54
N ILE A 322 -23.55 12.37 -3.74
CA ILE A 322 -23.62 11.98 -2.32
C ILE A 322 -24.53 12.91 -1.49
N ALA A 323 -24.93 14.06 -2.04
CA ALA A 323 -26.00 14.91 -1.51
C ALA A 323 -27.32 14.16 -1.27
N ASN A 324 -27.52 12.99 -1.87
CA ASN A 324 -28.67 12.11 -1.65
C ASN A 324 -28.53 11.21 -0.39
N VAL A 325 -27.32 11.09 0.17
CA VAL A 325 -27.03 10.30 1.36
C VAL A 325 -27.09 11.20 2.60
N ASP A 326 -28.22 11.17 3.32
CA ASP A 326 -28.56 12.12 4.39
C ASP A 326 -27.40 12.36 5.38
N GLU A 327 -26.75 11.29 5.87
CA GLU A 327 -25.72 11.34 6.92
C GLU A 327 -24.41 12.06 6.52
N ILE A 328 -24.13 12.17 5.22
CA ILE A 328 -22.89 12.78 4.70
C ILE A 328 -23.16 13.79 3.57
N SER A 329 -24.42 14.18 3.38
CA SER A 329 -24.88 15.07 2.31
C SER A 329 -24.17 16.44 2.30
N GLU A 330 -23.71 16.90 3.45
CA GLU A 330 -22.93 18.14 3.60
C GLU A 330 -21.51 18.07 3.06
N LEU A 331 -20.98 16.86 2.84
CA LEU A 331 -19.65 16.63 2.26
C LEU A 331 -19.69 16.62 0.73
N ALA A 332 -20.86 16.75 0.10
CA ALA A 332 -21.00 16.73 -1.35
C ALA A 332 -20.09 17.75 -2.05
N GLY A 333 -19.24 17.25 -2.95
CA GLY A 333 -18.23 18.02 -3.67
C GLY A 333 -17.05 18.53 -2.82
N ASP A 334 -16.94 18.12 -1.55
CA ASP A 334 -15.87 18.51 -0.63
C ASP A 334 -14.70 17.50 -0.62
N THR A 335 -13.61 17.87 0.03
CA THR A 335 -12.44 17.03 0.24
C THR A 335 -11.92 17.16 1.67
N ILE A 336 -11.45 16.05 2.23
CA ILE A 336 -10.77 16.05 3.53
C ILE A 336 -9.26 16.00 3.29
N ALA A 337 -8.65 17.18 3.38
CA ALA A 337 -7.21 17.40 3.24
C ALA A 337 -6.54 17.81 4.57
N ASN A 338 -7.14 17.49 5.72
CA ASN A 338 -6.57 17.81 7.03
C ASN A 338 -6.90 16.75 8.09
N TYR A 339 -6.06 16.72 9.13
CA TYR A 339 -6.16 15.74 10.21
C TYR A 339 -7.48 15.81 10.99
N ALA A 340 -7.98 17.02 11.28
CA ALA A 340 -9.19 17.20 12.06
C ALA A 340 -10.41 16.62 11.33
N GLY A 341 -10.54 16.88 10.02
CA GLY A 341 -11.60 16.32 9.19
C GLY A 341 -11.47 14.80 9.06
N MET A 342 -10.25 14.28 8.87
CA MET A 342 -10.01 12.83 8.78
C MET A 342 -10.43 12.13 10.08
N LYS A 343 -10.00 12.67 11.23
CA LYS A 343 -10.35 12.14 12.55
C LYS A 343 -11.86 12.17 12.75
N ASP A 344 -12.50 13.31 12.51
CA ASP A 344 -13.94 13.47 12.66
C ASP A 344 -14.72 12.44 11.82
N PHE A 345 -14.42 12.35 10.52
CA PHE A 345 -15.03 11.37 9.62
C PHE A 345 -14.83 9.94 10.11
N SER A 346 -13.59 9.56 10.46
CA SER A 346 -13.26 8.22 10.93
C SER A 346 -13.91 7.84 12.26
N THR A 347 -14.46 8.81 13.00
CA THR A 347 -15.16 8.59 14.27
C THR A 347 -16.69 8.75 14.15
N GLY A 348 -17.23 8.62 12.94
CA GLY A 348 -18.67 8.69 12.69
C GLY A 348 -19.19 10.10 12.40
N HIS A 349 -18.33 11.01 11.93
CA HIS A 349 -18.62 12.39 11.53
C HIS A 349 -19.58 13.11 12.50
N THR A 350 -19.09 13.53 13.67
CA THR A 350 -19.92 14.09 14.74
C THR A 350 -21.11 13.24 15.24
N GLY A 351 -21.11 11.94 14.95
CA GLY A 351 -22.11 10.97 15.42
C GLY A 351 -23.31 10.81 14.47
N GLU A 352 -23.16 11.17 13.20
CA GLU A 352 -24.17 10.96 12.16
C GLU A 352 -24.41 9.46 11.88
N TRP A 353 -23.39 8.60 12.07
CA TRP A 353 -23.58 7.15 12.08
C TRP A 353 -22.88 6.45 13.26
N SER A 354 -23.36 5.24 13.56
CA SER A 354 -22.75 4.33 14.53
C SER A 354 -21.94 3.25 13.83
N GLU A 355 -21.08 2.58 14.58
CA GLU A 355 -20.36 1.38 14.12
C GLU A 355 -21.31 0.42 13.39
N PRO A 356 -21.03 0.10 12.12
CA PRO A 356 -21.87 -0.80 11.33
C PRO A 356 -21.68 -2.25 11.76
N ALA A 357 -22.49 -3.16 11.22
CA ALA A 357 -22.29 -4.58 11.47
C ALA A 357 -20.92 -5.04 10.91
N PRO A 358 -20.22 -6.00 11.54
CA PRO A 358 -18.92 -6.47 11.08
C PRO A 358 -18.84 -6.90 9.61
N GLY A 359 -19.93 -7.48 9.08
CA GLY A 359 -20.04 -7.87 7.67
C GLY A 359 -20.45 -6.77 6.69
N ASP A 360 -20.83 -5.58 7.19
CA ASP A 360 -21.10 -4.40 6.36
C ASP A 360 -19.77 -3.70 6.09
N THR A 361 -19.18 -4.00 4.93
CA THR A 361 -17.91 -3.40 4.48
C THR A 361 -18.11 -2.11 3.70
N ASP A 362 -19.36 -1.75 3.38
CA ASP A 362 -19.70 -0.60 2.55
C ASP A 362 -19.85 0.66 3.40
N THR A 363 -20.53 0.57 4.55
CA THR A 363 -20.56 1.65 5.53
C THR A 363 -19.14 1.88 6.11
N PRO A 364 -18.62 3.13 6.08
CA PRO A 364 -17.36 3.47 6.73
C PRO A 364 -17.38 3.14 8.23
N ASN A 365 -16.31 2.54 8.74
CA ASN A 365 -16.24 2.16 10.15
C ASN A 365 -16.22 3.35 11.09
N VAL A 366 -16.62 3.12 12.35
CA VAL A 366 -16.44 4.08 13.44
C VAL A 366 -15.25 3.62 14.26
N LEU A 367 -14.10 4.25 14.06
CA LEU A 367 -12.84 3.85 14.68
C LEU A 367 -12.81 4.17 16.18
N ASP A 368 -12.21 3.24 16.95
CA ASP A 368 -12.01 3.44 18.38
C ASP A 368 -11.17 4.70 18.70
N SER A 369 -11.77 5.59 19.49
CA SER A 369 -11.17 6.88 19.86
C SER A 369 -9.96 6.76 20.79
N TYR A 370 -9.90 5.72 21.62
CA TYR A 370 -8.75 5.44 22.48
C TYR A 370 -7.54 4.99 21.65
N LEU A 371 -7.75 4.12 20.66
CA LEU A 371 -6.70 3.67 19.73
C LEU A 371 -6.21 4.81 18.82
N ILE A 372 -7.09 5.68 18.32
CA ILE A 372 -6.68 6.92 17.63
C ILE A 372 -5.79 7.77 18.54
N THR A 373 -6.21 8.00 19.79
CA THR A 373 -5.44 8.80 20.74
C THR A 373 -4.08 8.15 21.06
N SER A 374 -4.02 6.83 21.11
CA SER A 374 -2.77 6.08 21.28
C SER A 374 -1.80 6.33 20.12
N ALA A 375 -2.30 6.25 18.88
CA ALA A 375 -1.53 6.56 17.67
C ALA A 375 -1.11 8.04 17.61
N GLU A 376 -1.96 8.99 18.00
CA GLU A 376 -1.62 10.42 18.10
C GLU A 376 -0.42 10.66 19.04
N ASN A 377 -0.42 10.02 20.21
CA ASN A 377 0.67 10.14 21.19
C ASN A 377 1.97 9.52 20.66
N MET A 378 1.86 8.41 19.94
CA MET A 378 2.98 7.76 19.25
C MET A 378 3.58 8.69 18.19
N HIS A 379 2.76 9.24 17.29
CA HIS A 379 3.20 10.18 16.25
C HIS A 379 3.77 11.48 16.83
N THR A 380 3.19 12.01 17.91
CA THR A 380 3.79 13.16 18.62
C THR A 380 5.24 12.88 19.02
N THR A 381 5.54 11.63 19.41
CA THR A 381 6.88 11.19 19.79
C THR A 381 7.79 11.01 18.57
N ILE A 382 7.37 10.23 17.57
CA ILE A 382 8.26 9.87 16.46
C ILE A 382 8.34 10.92 15.35
N ASP A 383 7.32 11.75 15.16
CA ASP A 383 7.32 12.79 14.13
C ASP A 383 8.17 14.00 14.55
N SER A 384 8.38 14.19 15.86
CA SER A 384 9.27 15.22 16.40
C SER A 384 10.70 14.72 16.68
N TRP A 385 10.95 13.42 16.54
CA TRP A 385 12.25 12.83 16.81
C TRP A 385 13.30 13.34 15.83
N THR A 386 14.47 13.70 16.36
CA THR A 386 15.64 14.07 15.56
C THR A 386 16.82 13.19 15.94
N PRO A 387 17.60 12.69 14.97
CA PRO A 387 18.71 11.82 15.30
C PRO A 387 19.79 12.58 16.06
N PRO A 388 20.40 11.99 17.10
CA PRO A 388 21.56 12.58 17.74
C PRO A 388 22.74 12.64 16.76
N VAL A 389 23.65 13.61 16.94
CA VAL A 389 24.80 13.85 16.03
C VAL A 389 25.71 12.63 15.83
N SER A 390 25.68 11.65 16.74
CA SER A 390 26.45 10.41 16.65
C SER A 390 25.78 9.31 15.82
N LEU A 391 24.51 9.46 15.45
CA LEU A 391 23.72 8.47 14.71
C LEU A 391 23.53 8.96 13.27
N LYS A 392 24.00 8.18 12.30
CA LYS A 392 23.68 8.40 10.88
C LYS A 392 22.33 7.75 10.54
N VAL A 393 21.49 8.44 9.79
CA VAL A 393 20.19 7.93 9.34
C VAL A 393 20.14 7.90 7.83
N PHE A 394 19.74 6.76 7.29
CA PHE A 394 19.49 6.52 5.88
C PHE A 394 18.02 6.13 5.71
N GLN A 395 17.34 6.67 4.70
CA GLN A 395 15.98 6.31 4.34
C GLN A 395 15.94 5.84 2.88
N VAL A 396 15.42 4.64 2.66
CA VAL A 396 15.22 4.03 1.35
C VAL A 396 13.73 4.06 1.05
N VAL A 397 13.36 4.78 -0.01
CA VAL A 397 11.99 5.11 -0.38
C VAL A 397 11.66 4.33 -1.65
N GLY A 398 10.63 3.47 -1.61
CA GLY A 398 10.13 2.85 -2.83
C GLY A 398 9.30 3.84 -3.64
N TRP A 399 9.47 3.80 -4.95
CA TRP A 399 8.84 4.73 -5.89
C TRP A 399 8.40 4.01 -7.16
N GLY A 400 7.38 4.54 -7.82
CA GLY A 400 7.00 4.15 -9.18
C GLY A 400 5.87 3.13 -9.27
N LEU A 401 5.20 2.77 -8.16
CA LEU A 401 4.03 1.89 -8.19
C LEU A 401 2.74 2.67 -7.89
N ASP A 402 1.61 2.20 -8.43
CA ASP A 402 0.30 2.77 -8.11
C ASP A 402 0.00 2.57 -6.62
N THR A 403 -0.05 3.68 -5.90
CA THR A 403 -0.11 3.76 -4.45
C THR A 403 -1.36 4.54 -4.05
N ILE A 404 -2.16 4.00 -3.13
CA ILE A 404 -3.38 4.66 -2.68
C ILE A 404 -3.02 5.97 -1.96
N ARG A 405 -3.48 7.10 -2.52
CA ARG A 405 -3.36 8.45 -1.92
C ARG A 405 -4.62 8.90 -1.18
N GLY A 406 -5.75 8.25 -1.42
CA GLY A 406 -7.02 8.57 -0.78
C GLY A 406 -8.15 7.66 -1.24
N ILE A 407 -9.37 7.95 -0.78
CA ILE A 407 -10.61 7.27 -1.14
C ILE A 407 -11.57 8.31 -1.69
N ARG A 408 -12.26 8.01 -2.78
CA ARG A 408 -13.39 8.80 -3.24
C ARG A 408 -14.69 8.07 -2.89
N TYR A 409 -15.68 8.80 -2.39
CA TYR A 409 -17.03 8.28 -2.14
C TYR A 409 -18.03 8.89 -3.12
N ASP A 410 -19.00 8.07 -3.50
CA ASP A 410 -20.09 8.38 -4.44
C ASP A 410 -21.41 7.74 -3.96
N ASP A 411 -22.55 8.16 -4.51
CA ASP A 411 -23.83 7.48 -4.31
C ASP A 411 -23.85 6.10 -4.99
N CYS A 412 -24.96 5.38 -4.82
CA CYS A 412 -25.07 4.05 -5.40
C CYS A 412 -25.50 4.14 -6.86
N ASP A 413 -24.54 3.97 -7.78
CA ASP A 413 -24.76 4.03 -9.24
C ASP A 413 -25.71 2.95 -9.80
N ILE A 414 -26.12 1.97 -8.98
CA ILE A 414 -27.02 0.89 -9.42
C ILE A 414 -28.47 1.42 -9.47
N PRO A 415 -29.18 1.28 -10.61
CA PRO A 415 -30.59 1.68 -10.70
C PRO A 415 -31.46 1.04 -9.60
N PHE A 416 -32.23 1.87 -8.88
CA PHE A 416 -33.07 1.48 -7.75
C PHE A 416 -32.33 1.02 -6.49
N CYS A 417 -31.01 1.20 -6.44
CA CYS A 417 -30.27 1.17 -5.18
C CYS A 417 -30.73 2.32 -4.28
N ALA A 418 -30.64 2.13 -2.97
CA ALA A 418 -30.98 3.17 -2.03
C ALA A 418 -29.74 4.02 -1.77
N ASP A 419 -29.89 5.35 -1.83
CA ASP A 419 -28.83 6.32 -1.50
C ASP A 419 -28.66 6.38 0.03
N THR A 420 -28.05 5.35 0.58
CA THR A 420 -27.83 5.18 2.02
C THR A 420 -26.39 4.73 2.27
N LEU A 421 -25.86 5.04 3.46
CA LEU A 421 -24.46 4.72 3.81
C LEU A 421 -24.05 3.26 3.59
N ASN A 422 -24.96 2.31 3.78
CA ASN A 422 -24.72 0.88 3.59
C ASN A 422 -24.75 0.42 2.12
N HIS A 423 -24.87 1.36 1.19
CA HIS A 423 -24.80 1.18 -0.26
C HIS A 423 -23.87 2.21 -0.90
N LEU A 424 -23.03 2.87 -0.10
CA LEU A 424 -22.11 3.89 -0.54
C LEU A 424 -21.05 3.29 -1.47
N ASP A 425 -20.97 3.76 -2.71
CA ASP A 425 -19.87 3.37 -3.59
C ASP A 425 -18.61 4.14 -3.21
N ARG A 426 -17.48 3.52 -3.51
CA ARG A 426 -16.18 4.03 -3.11
C ARG A 426 -15.10 3.50 -4.03
N GLU A 427 -14.11 4.33 -4.29
CA GLU A 427 -12.96 3.95 -5.11
C GLU A 427 -11.63 4.41 -4.50
N PRO A 428 -10.56 3.62 -4.63
CA PRO A 428 -9.23 4.05 -4.28
C PRO A 428 -8.73 5.07 -5.31
N ILE A 429 -8.13 6.14 -4.80
CA ILE A 429 -7.47 7.15 -5.63
C ILE A 429 -5.97 6.89 -5.60
N TYR A 430 -5.35 6.75 -6.77
CA TYR A 430 -3.95 6.37 -6.89
C TYR A 430 -3.01 7.54 -7.19
N THR A 431 -1.76 7.41 -6.75
CA THR A 431 -0.59 8.15 -7.21
C THR A 431 0.49 7.16 -7.63
N ILE A 432 1.35 7.56 -8.58
CA ILE A 432 2.55 6.80 -8.96
C ILE A 432 3.70 7.02 -7.96
N ASP A 433 3.54 7.99 -7.06
CA ASP A 433 4.55 8.45 -6.13
C ASP A 433 4.53 7.62 -4.84
N GLY A 434 4.92 6.35 -4.95
CA GLY A 434 5.05 5.46 -3.82
C GLY A 434 5.38 4.03 -4.21
N ASP A 435 5.24 3.13 -3.24
CA ASP A 435 5.65 1.73 -3.31
C ASP A 435 4.48 0.73 -3.27
N GLU A 436 3.30 1.17 -3.70
CA GLU A 436 1.97 0.51 -3.62
C GLU A 436 1.29 0.65 -2.25
N THR A 437 2.05 0.88 -1.18
CA THR A 437 1.49 1.01 0.19
C THR A 437 1.75 2.37 0.81
N VAL A 438 2.94 2.94 0.65
CA VAL A 438 3.38 4.19 1.27
C VAL A 438 3.72 5.18 0.18
N VAL A 439 3.11 6.36 0.25
CA VAL A 439 3.45 7.48 -0.64
C VAL A 439 4.86 7.98 -0.31
N SER A 440 5.67 8.28 -1.32
CA SER A 440 7.08 8.63 -1.15
C SER A 440 7.32 9.79 -0.18
N PRO A 441 6.50 10.87 -0.10
CA PRO A 441 6.73 11.94 0.86
C PRO A 441 6.59 11.49 2.32
N SER A 442 5.73 10.50 2.59
CA SER A 442 5.62 9.90 3.93
C SER A 442 6.87 9.09 4.27
N ALA A 443 7.38 8.31 3.32
CA ALA A 443 8.62 7.56 3.51
C ALA A 443 9.87 8.45 3.61
N ALA A 444 9.87 9.56 2.85
CA ALA A 444 10.97 10.52 2.77
C ALA A 444 10.94 11.62 3.84
N PHE A 445 10.09 11.50 4.86
CA PHE A 445 9.75 12.59 5.80
C PHE A 445 10.96 13.25 6.50
N MET A 446 12.07 12.54 6.71
CA MET A 446 13.22 13.10 7.44
C MET A 446 14.15 13.93 6.55
N ALA A 447 14.05 15.26 6.63
CA ALA A 447 14.90 16.18 5.87
C ALA A 447 16.42 16.07 6.16
N ASN A 448 16.82 15.57 7.33
CA ASN A 448 18.22 15.42 7.74
C ASN A 448 18.76 13.98 7.56
N ALA A 449 18.01 13.09 6.93
CA ALA A 449 18.45 11.74 6.60
C ALA A 449 19.00 11.70 5.17
N GLU A 450 19.99 10.83 4.94
CA GLU A 450 20.42 10.53 3.58
C GLU A 450 19.34 9.68 2.90
N THR A 451 18.83 10.16 1.76
CA THR A 451 17.63 9.61 1.12
C THR A 451 17.98 8.95 -0.19
N PHE A 452 17.50 7.73 -0.37
CA PHE A 452 17.62 6.97 -1.60
C PHE A 452 16.24 6.57 -2.09
N TYR A 453 16.02 6.67 -3.39
CA TYR A 453 14.77 6.31 -4.05
C TYR A 453 15.01 5.09 -4.93
N LEU A 454 14.26 4.02 -4.66
CA LEU A 454 14.25 2.81 -5.48
C LEU A 454 13.12 2.93 -6.50
N ASN A 455 13.46 2.90 -7.78
CA ASN A 455 12.46 2.77 -8.84
C ASN A 455 12.02 1.31 -8.97
N LEU A 456 10.93 0.96 -8.29
CA LEU A 456 10.35 -0.38 -8.30
C LEU A 456 9.79 -0.76 -9.66
N ARG A 457 9.27 0.22 -10.43
CA ARG A 457 8.73 -0.04 -11.77
C ARG A 457 9.79 -0.58 -12.71
N ASP A 458 10.92 0.12 -12.81
CA ASP A 458 12.01 -0.26 -13.70
C ASP A 458 12.66 -1.56 -13.22
N ASN A 459 12.83 -1.74 -11.91
CA ASN A 459 13.30 -3.00 -11.32
C ASN A 459 12.40 -4.18 -11.73
N ASN A 460 11.08 -4.06 -11.52
CA ASN A 460 10.11 -5.12 -11.82
C ASN A 460 10.10 -5.52 -13.29
N PHE A 461 10.24 -4.55 -14.20
CA PHE A 461 10.39 -4.83 -15.63
C PHE A 461 11.69 -5.57 -15.93
N LEU A 462 12.81 -5.14 -15.35
CA LEU A 462 14.13 -5.72 -15.58
C LEU A 462 14.19 -7.19 -15.16
N ILE A 463 13.59 -7.52 -14.00
CA ILE A 463 13.61 -8.88 -13.45
C ILE A 463 12.40 -9.73 -13.87
N ASN A 464 11.44 -9.15 -14.58
CA ASN A 464 10.17 -9.76 -14.96
C ASN A 464 9.45 -10.42 -13.76
N ARG A 465 9.35 -9.67 -12.65
CA ARG A 465 8.72 -10.11 -11.41
C ARG A 465 8.29 -8.87 -10.61
N ASN A 466 7.12 -8.92 -10.00
CA ASN A 466 6.66 -7.82 -9.16
C ASN A 466 7.34 -7.84 -7.79
N ARG A 467 7.93 -6.70 -7.45
CA ARG A 467 8.35 -6.30 -6.12
C ARG A 467 7.51 -5.10 -5.72
N ARG A 468 7.00 -5.14 -4.50
CA ARG A 468 6.16 -4.12 -3.86
C ARG A 468 6.62 -3.87 -2.44
N HIS A 469 5.94 -2.97 -1.71
CA HIS A 469 6.23 -2.64 -0.32
C HIS A 469 6.60 -3.86 0.54
N GLY A 470 5.71 -4.87 0.58
CA GLY A 470 5.90 -6.08 1.40
C GLY A 470 7.14 -6.91 1.04
N SER A 471 7.62 -6.82 -0.20
CA SER A 471 8.76 -7.57 -0.71
C SER A 471 9.97 -6.68 -1.03
N ILE A 472 9.99 -5.42 -0.59
CA ILE A 472 11.04 -4.46 -0.97
C ILE A 472 12.43 -4.90 -0.48
N MET A 473 12.48 -5.65 0.62
CA MET A 473 13.73 -6.24 1.13
C MET A 473 14.26 -7.39 0.25
N GLU A 474 13.45 -7.90 -0.68
CA GLU A 474 13.84 -8.92 -1.66
C GLU A 474 14.39 -8.34 -2.97
N VAL A 475 14.55 -7.02 -3.04
CA VAL A 475 15.16 -6.32 -4.17
C VAL A 475 16.67 -6.38 -3.99
N ASP A 476 17.37 -6.97 -4.96
CA ASP A 476 18.82 -7.16 -4.91
C ASP A 476 19.56 -5.82 -4.74
N GLU A 477 19.08 -4.76 -5.41
CA GLU A 477 19.64 -3.42 -5.33
C GLU A 477 19.49 -2.78 -3.94
N VAL A 478 18.42 -3.10 -3.20
CA VAL A 478 18.29 -2.66 -1.79
C VAL A 478 19.30 -3.38 -0.90
N GLN A 479 19.51 -4.67 -1.12
CA GLN A 479 20.49 -5.47 -0.38
C GLN A 479 21.91 -5.00 -0.68
N GLU A 480 22.21 -4.67 -1.94
CA GLU A 480 23.48 -4.08 -2.35
C GLU A 480 23.71 -2.70 -1.71
N LEU A 481 22.69 -1.83 -1.72
CA LEU A 481 22.77 -0.52 -1.08
C LEU A 481 23.06 -0.65 0.43
N ILE A 482 22.37 -1.55 1.13
CA ILE A 482 22.62 -1.83 2.55
C ILE A 482 24.07 -2.28 2.78
N SER A 483 24.60 -3.15 1.92
CA SER A 483 26.00 -3.57 1.95
C SER A 483 26.98 -2.41 1.73
N ASN A 484 26.69 -1.54 0.75
CA ASN A 484 27.49 -0.34 0.48
C ASN A 484 27.49 0.61 1.68
N ILE A 485 26.33 0.80 2.33
CA ILE A 485 26.21 1.58 3.56
C ILE A 485 27.06 0.97 4.68
N PHE A 486 27.05 -0.35 4.90
CA PHE A 486 27.90 -0.99 5.92
C PHE A 486 29.38 -0.74 5.66
N GLN A 487 29.80 -0.81 4.39
CA GLN A 487 31.18 -0.59 3.96
C GLN A 487 31.57 0.89 3.84
N ASN A 488 30.63 1.81 4.04
CA ASN A 488 30.80 3.26 3.81
C ASN A 488 31.26 3.58 2.38
N LYS A 489 30.65 2.92 1.39
CA LYS A 489 30.81 3.21 -0.03
C LYS A 489 29.69 4.16 -0.47
N ASP A 490 30.04 5.07 -1.38
CA ASP A 490 29.10 6.03 -1.98
C ASP A 490 28.49 5.50 -3.30
N ASP A 491 28.82 4.28 -3.71
CA ASP A 491 28.31 3.65 -4.94
C ASP A 491 26.81 3.34 -4.80
N LEU A 492 26.01 3.82 -5.76
CA LEU A 492 24.59 3.52 -5.84
C LEU A 492 24.34 2.35 -6.80
N PRO A 493 23.56 1.33 -6.38
CA PRO A 493 23.11 0.26 -7.26
C PRO A 493 22.23 0.78 -8.41
N GLU A 494 21.98 -0.09 -9.40
CA GLU A 494 21.03 0.20 -10.47
C GLU A 494 19.63 0.50 -9.89
N ASN A 495 18.81 1.29 -10.60
CA ASN A 495 17.45 1.69 -10.18
C ASN A 495 17.36 2.48 -8.85
N ILE A 496 18.49 2.80 -8.20
CA ILE A 496 18.54 3.61 -6.97
C ILE A 496 19.15 4.98 -7.26
N SER A 497 18.47 6.05 -6.84
CA SER A 497 18.94 7.44 -6.97
C SER A 497 18.91 8.18 -5.63
N ALA A 498 19.80 9.16 -5.46
CA ALA A 498 19.76 10.08 -4.32
C ALA A 498 18.76 11.24 -4.49
N GLU A 499 18.24 11.40 -5.71
CA GLU A 499 17.20 12.38 -6.05
C GLU A 499 15.91 11.64 -6.41
N MET A 500 14.78 12.22 -6.02
CA MET A 500 13.47 11.68 -6.33
C MET A 500 13.26 11.59 -7.85
N PRO A 501 12.87 10.43 -8.40
CA PRO A 501 12.58 10.30 -9.82
C PRO A 501 11.43 11.24 -10.24
N ASN A 502 11.47 11.75 -11.47
CA ASN A 502 10.42 12.65 -11.95
C ASN A 502 9.11 11.88 -12.21
N PRO A 503 8.00 12.19 -11.50
CA PRO A 503 6.69 11.57 -11.73
C PRO A 503 6.17 11.76 -13.15
N ASP A 504 6.50 12.87 -13.82
CA ASP A 504 6.03 13.14 -15.20
C ASP A 504 6.68 12.23 -16.26
N ILE A 505 7.65 11.40 -15.88
CA ILE A 505 8.37 10.45 -16.76
C ILE A 505 7.91 9.00 -16.47
N ALA A 506 6.89 8.79 -15.65
CA ALA A 506 6.50 7.48 -15.11
C ALA A 506 5.91 6.48 -16.12
N GLY A 507 5.97 6.82 -17.41
CA GLY A 507 5.57 5.99 -18.54
C GLY A 507 4.06 5.75 -18.57
N GLU A 508 3.61 5.17 -19.68
CA GLU A 508 2.21 4.83 -19.84
C GLU A 508 1.81 3.72 -18.87
N ARG A 509 0.59 3.81 -18.33
CA ARG A 509 0.00 2.80 -17.47
C ARG A 509 -1.47 2.64 -17.82
N LEU A 510 -1.95 1.42 -17.64
CA LEU A 510 -3.36 1.09 -17.79
C LEU A 510 -3.93 0.84 -16.41
N ARG A 511 -5.00 1.57 -16.08
CA ARG A 511 -5.84 1.34 -14.91
C ARG A 511 -7.22 0.97 -15.41
N LEU A 512 -7.76 -0.12 -14.90
CA LEU A 512 -9.05 -0.61 -15.30
C LEU A 512 -9.94 -0.73 -14.07
N ARG A 513 -11.15 -0.21 -14.18
CA ARG A 513 -12.24 -0.37 -13.22
C ARG A 513 -13.33 -1.20 -13.89
N VAL A 514 -13.75 -2.27 -13.24
CA VAL A 514 -14.73 -3.20 -13.79
C VAL A 514 -15.81 -3.49 -12.78
N HIS A 515 -17.04 -3.14 -13.13
CA HIS A 515 -18.22 -3.49 -12.36
C HIS A 515 -18.67 -4.91 -12.70
N SER A 516 -19.13 -5.63 -11.69
CA SER A 516 -19.68 -6.99 -11.79
C SER A 516 -20.86 -7.06 -12.78
N PRO A 517 -21.23 -8.23 -13.35
CA PRO A 517 -20.86 -9.60 -12.95
C PRO A 517 -19.84 -10.27 -13.88
N VAL A 518 -18.65 -9.70 -14.00
CA VAL A 518 -17.55 -10.26 -14.79
C VAL A 518 -16.30 -10.49 -13.96
N GLU A 519 -15.59 -11.58 -14.22
CA GLU A 519 -14.18 -11.75 -13.83
C GLU A 519 -13.30 -10.99 -14.83
N VAL A 520 -12.19 -10.42 -14.36
CA VAL A 520 -11.24 -9.69 -15.19
C VAL A 520 -9.87 -10.34 -15.19
N HIS A 521 -9.29 -10.43 -16.39
CA HIS A 521 -7.97 -10.98 -16.64
C HIS A 521 -7.19 -10.10 -17.59
N ILE A 522 -5.90 -9.91 -17.33
CA ILE A 522 -4.95 -9.29 -18.24
C ILE A 522 -3.91 -10.33 -18.66
N TYR A 523 -3.53 -10.30 -19.94
CA TYR A 523 -2.45 -11.09 -20.49
C TYR A 523 -1.48 -10.19 -21.25
N ASP A 524 -0.18 -10.41 -21.09
CA ASP A 524 0.85 -9.77 -21.93
C ASP A 524 1.16 -10.58 -23.20
N GLU A 525 2.04 -10.04 -24.06
CA GLU A 525 2.45 -10.71 -25.30
C GLU A 525 3.22 -12.02 -25.09
N PHE A 526 3.73 -12.27 -23.89
CA PHE A 526 4.45 -13.49 -23.51
C PHE A 526 3.53 -14.54 -22.89
N GLY A 527 2.25 -14.21 -22.67
CA GLY A 527 1.25 -15.06 -22.05
C GLY A 527 1.34 -15.09 -20.52
N ASN A 528 2.08 -14.16 -19.89
CA ASN A 528 1.95 -13.93 -18.46
C ASN A 528 0.54 -13.40 -18.18
N HIS A 529 0.01 -13.74 -17.01
CA HIS A 529 -1.37 -13.50 -16.66
C HIS A 529 -1.49 -12.77 -15.33
N THR A 530 -2.46 -11.86 -15.27
CA THR A 530 -2.91 -11.21 -14.04
C THR A 530 -4.42 -11.33 -13.90
N GLY A 531 -4.89 -11.81 -12.75
CA GLY A 531 -6.32 -12.03 -12.47
C GLY A 531 -6.58 -13.33 -11.71
N ILE A 532 -7.86 -13.65 -11.49
CA ILE A 532 -8.28 -14.82 -10.68
C ILE A 532 -7.76 -16.14 -11.27
N ILE A 533 -7.31 -17.03 -10.39
CA ILE A 533 -6.89 -18.40 -10.73
C ILE A 533 -7.72 -19.43 -9.96
N PRO A 534 -7.87 -20.66 -10.50
CA PRO A 534 -8.57 -21.73 -9.81
C PRO A 534 -7.93 -22.06 -8.46
N ASN A 535 -8.76 -22.17 -7.41
CA ASN A 535 -8.29 -22.63 -6.12
C ASN A 535 -7.89 -24.13 -6.20
N PRO A 536 -6.63 -24.50 -5.90
CA PRO A 536 -6.18 -25.88 -5.94
C PRO A 536 -6.79 -26.74 -4.81
N ASP A 537 -7.31 -26.12 -3.74
CA ASP A 537 -8.01 -26.82 -2.66
C ASP A 537 -9.54 -26.77 -2.87
N PRO A 538 -10.18 -27.89 -3.24
CA PRO A 538 -11.63 -27.93 -3.46
C PRO A 538 -12.47 -27.78 -2.18
N LEU A 539 -11.85 -27.81 -0.99
CA LEU A 539 -12.52 -27.58 0.29
C LEU A 539 -12.46 -26.12 0.74
N SER A 540 -11.69 -25.28 0.05
CA SER A 540 -11.55 -23.86 0.34
C SER A 540 -12.45 -23.02 -0.56
N ASN A 541 -13.13 -22.04 0.03
CA ASN A 541 -13.95 -21.05 -0.69
C ASN A 541 -13.16 -19.77 -1.02
N LEU A 542 -11.85 -19.75 -0.75
CA LEU A 542 -11.00 -18.60 -1.05
C LEU A 542 -10.84 -18.46 -2.56
N ARG A 543 -10.94 -17.22 -3.04
CA ARG A 543 -10.54 -16.87 -4.41
C ARG A 543 -9.05 -16.59 -4.39
N LEU A 544 -8.34 -17.16 -5.36
CA LEU A 544 -6.92 -16.91 -5.58
C LEU A 544 -6.77 -16.10 -6.85
N PHE A 545 -5.67 -15.39 -6.99
CA PHE A 545 -5.31 -14.69 -8.20
C PHE A 545 -3.79 -14.69 -8.40
N GLU A 546 -3.32 -14.16 -9.51
CA GLU A 546 -1.89 -14.00 -9.76
C GLU A 546 -1.62 -12.65 -10.42
N GLU A 547 -0.40 -12.16 -10.32
CA GLU A 547 0.04 -10.88 -10.91
C GLU A 547 1.33 -11.06 -11.73
N ASN A 548 1.38 -12.10 -12.58
CA ASN A 548 2.60 -12.46 -13.30
C ASN A 548 2.97 -11.45 -14.40
N VAL A 549 2.07 -10.56 -14.81
CA VAL A 549 2.41 -9.45 -15.71
C VAL A 549 3.24 -8.41 -14.92
N PRO A 550 4.42 -7.97 -15.41
CA PRO A 550 5.24 -7.00 -14.70
C PRO A 550 4.52 -5.67 -14.41
N ASN A 551 4.65 -5.17 -13.19
CA ASN A 551 3.97 -3.99 -12.66
C ASN A 551 2.44 -4.04 -12.80
N SER A 552 1.87 -5.24 -12.85
CA SER A 552 0.43 -5.41 -12.77
C SER A 552 -0.04 -5.55 -11.33
N TYR A 553 -1.32 -5.30 -11.11
CA TYR A 553 -1.97 -5.52 -9.83
C TYR A 553 -3.42 -5.95 -10.07
N TYR A 554 -4.01 -6.68 -9.13
CA TYR A 554 -5.44 -6.96 -9.05
C TYR A 554 -5.92 -6.69 -7.62
N THR A 555 -6.99 -5.92 -7.46
CA THR A 555 -7.63 -5.72 -6.17
C THR A 555 -9.13 -5.57 -6.35
N GLU A 556 -9.88 -5.91 -5.31
CA GLU A 556 -11.31 -5.68 -5.24
C GLU A 556 -11.54 -4.56 -4.21
N PHE A 557 -12.46 -3.65 -4.49
CA PHE A 557 -12.86 -2.57 -3.58
C PHE A 557 -14.38 -2.46 -3.69
N GLY A 558 -15.11 -2.88 -2.65
CA GLY A 558 -16.55 -3.13 -2.75
C GLY A 558 -16.86 -4.25 -3.75
N GLU A 559 -17.85 -4.04 -4.63
CA GLU A 559 -18.19 -4.98 -5.73
C GLU A 559 -17.36 -4.76 -7.01
N THR A 560 -16.49 -3.74 -6.98
CA THR A 560 -15.72 -3.26 -8.13
C THR A 560 -14.33 -3.89 -8.15
N LYS A 561 -13.90 -4.32 -9.34
CA LYS A 561 -12.60 -4.92 -9.58
C LYS A 561 -11.67 -3.89 -10.20
N TYR A 562 -10.50 -3.71 -9.60
CA TYR A 562 -9.44 -2.82 -10.09
C TYR A 562 -8.26 -3.67 -10.52
N ILE A 563 -7.86 -3.51 -11.77
CA ILE A 563 -6.72 -4.22 -12.33
C ILE A 563 -5.91 -3.24 -13.16
N GLY A 564 -4.58 -3.33 -13.09
CA GLY A 564 -3.72 -2.44 -13.85
C GLY A 564 -2.48 -3.13 -14.36
N SER A 565 -1.76 -2.43 -15.23
CA SER A 565 -0.44 -2.87 -15.70
C SER A 565 0.44 -1.68 -16.05
N GLY A 566 1.75 -1.84 -15.91
CA GLY A 566 2.73 -0.80 -16.22
C GLY A 566 2.92 -0.47 -17.71
N ALA A 567 2.04 -0.98 -18.60
CA ALA A 567 2.02 -0.90 -20.05
C ALA A 567 3.41 -0.98 -20.72
N ASN A 568 3.78 -2.17 -21.17
CA ASN A 568 4.92 -2.38 -22.05
C ASN A 568 4.55 -3.46 -23.07
N GLY A 569 4.27 -3.07 -24.30
CA GLY A 569 3.88 -3.96 -25.38
C GLY A 569 2.37 -4.13 -25.56
N THR A 570 1.98 -5.26 -26.15
CA THR A 570 0.56 -5.59 -26.39
C THR A 570 -0.02 -6.29 -25.16
N THR A 571 -1.10 -5.72 -24.62
CA THR A 571 -1.87 -6.25 -23.49
C THR A 571 -3.25 -6.68 -23.95
N THR A 572 -3.71 -7.87 -23.57
CA THR A 572 -5.08 -8.33 -23.82
C THR A 572 -5.86 -8.32 -22.52
N LEU A 573 -6.91 -7.50 -22.47
CA LEU A 573 -7.94 -7.60 -21.46
C LEU A 573 -8.95 -8.66 -21.87
N LYS A 574 -9.29 -9.56 -20.94
CA LYS A 574 -10.33 -10.56 -21.10
C LYS A 574 -11.28 -10.49 -19.90
N LEU A 575 -12.56 -10.32 -20.20
CA LEU A 575 -13.66 -10.40 -19.24
C LEU A 575 -14.41 -11.70 -19.44
N VAL A 576 -14.74 -12.39 -18.35
CA VAL A 576 -15.53 -13.63 -18.36
C VAL A 576 -16.82 -13.39 -17.58
N GLY A 577 -17.96 -13.59 -18.23
CA GLY A 577 -19.26 -13.42 -17.57
C GLY A 577 -19.49 -14.50 -16.50
N GLU A 578 -19.80 -14.06 -15.28
CA GLU A 578 -20.09 -14.93 -14.13
C GLU A 578 -21.59 -15.17 -13.97
N LEU A 579 -22.40 -14.15 -14.27
CA LEU A 579 -23.85 -14.19 -14.15
C LEU A 579 -24.49 -13.44 -15.31
N LEU A 580 -25.79 -13.65 -15.47
CA LEU A 580 -26.60 -12.82 -16.35
C LEU A 580 -26.79 -11.44 -15.70
N GLY A 581 -26.44 -10.39 -16.44
CA GLY A 581 -26.61 -9.00 -15.99
C GLY A 581 -26.00 -8.00 -16.97
N LEU A 582 -25.74 -6.80 -16.47
CA LEU A 582 -25.03 -5.73 -17.17
C LEU A 582 -23.69 -5.50 -16.46
N PHE A 583 -22.62 -5.26 -17.22
CA PHE A 583 -21.34 -4.84 -16.66
C PHE A 583 -20.90 -3.49 -17.24
N THR A 584 -20.09 -2.77 -16.47
CA THR A 584 -19.42 -1.54 -16.91
C THR A 584 -17.92 -1.73 -16.84
N LEU A 585 -17.22 -1.35 -17.91
CA LEU A 585 -15.76 -1.38 -18.01
C LEU A 585 -15.25 0.04 -18.27
N GLU A 586 -14.37 0.51 -17.40
CA GLU A 586 -13.64 1.76 -17.56
C GLU A 586 -12.15 1.47 -17.71
N ILE A 587 -11.54 2.12 -18.68
CA ILE A 587 -10.11 2.02 -18.95
C ILE A 587 -9.55 3.44 -18.92
N GLU A 588 -8.69 3.70 -17.94
CA GLU A 588 -7.97 4.95 -17.78
C GLU A 588 -6.50 4.72 -18.18
N LYS A 589 -5.98 5.61 -19.04
CA LYS A 589 -4.53 5.74 -19.28
C LYS A 589 -4.04 6.94 -18.47
N VAL A 590 -3.02 6.76 -17.64
CA VAL A 590 -2.57 7.77 -16.65
C VAL A 590 -2.24 9.15 -17.26
N ASP A 591 -1.90 9.21 -18.55
CA ASP A 591 -1.67 10.45 -19.33
C ASP A 591 -2.56 10.57 -20.58
N GLY A 592 -3.72 9.90 -20.61
CA GLY A 592 -4.52 9.74 -21.83
C GLY A 592 -6.03 9.84 -21.63
N ASP A 593 -6.76 9.49 -22.69
CA ASP A 593 -8.22 9.48 -22.69
C ASP A 593 -8.77 8.32 -21.85
N GLN A 594 -9.87 8.57 -21.13
CA GLN A 594 -10.68 7.53 -20.50
C GLN A 594 -11.61 6.90 -21.54
N THR A 595 -11.70 5.58 -21.56
CA THR A 595 -12.65 4.83 -22.36
C THR A 595 -13.63 4.11 -21.46
N VAL A 596 -14.93 4.32 -21.68
CA VAL A 596 -16.01 3.68 -20.90
C VAL A 596 -16.89 2.83 -21.82
N PHE A 597 -17.16 1.60 -21.40
CA PHE A 597 -18.16 0.69 -21.95
C PHE A 597 -19.20 0.43 -20.87
N GLU A 598 -20.32 1.15 -20.95
CA GLU A 598 -21.35 1.18 -19.91
C GLU A 598 -22.51 0.24 -20.24
N ASP A 599 -23.02 -0.45 -19.21
CA ASP A 599 -24.24 -1.27 -19.27
C ASP A 599 -24.24 -2.33 -20.39
N ILE A 600 -23.14 -3.06 -20.51
CA ILE A 600 -22.97 -4.09 -21.54
C ILE A 600 -23.63 -5.40 -21.06
N PRO A 601 -24.63 -5.95 -21.79
CA PRO A 601 -25.21 -7.23 -21.43
C PRO A 601 -24.20 -8.38 -21.50
N ILE A 602 -24.16 -9.20 -20.45
CA ILE A 602 -23.32 -10.39 -20.39
C ILE A 602 -24.04 -11.55 -19.68
N ALA A 603 -23.60 -12.78 -19.94
CA ALA A 603 -24.12 -13.98 -19.29
C ALA A 603 -22.99 -14.91 -18.86
N LEU A 604 -23.33 -15.91 -18.04
CA LEU A 604 -22.40 -16.96 -17.64
C LEU A 604 -21.73 -17.61 -18.86
N GLY A 605 -20.40 -17.55 -18.91
CA GLY A 605 -19.58 -18.14 -19.97
C GLY A 605 -19.38 -17.26 -21.21
N SER A 606 -20.02 -16.09 -21.29
CA SER A 606 -19.70 -15.09 -22.31
C SER A 606 -18.27 -14.59 -22.13
N ILE A 607 -17.61 -14.21 -23.23
CA ILE A 607 -16.24 -13.71 -23.24
C ILE A 607 -16.22 -12.34 -23.92
N ALA A 608 -15.72 -11.32 -23.23
CA ALA A 608 -15.44 -10.02 -23.84
C ALA A 608 -13.93 -9.74 -23.82
N GLN A 609 -13.40 -9.15 -24.90
CA GLN A 609 -11.97 -8.91 -25.06
C GLN A 609 -11.68 -7.52 -25.63
N VAL A 610 -10.60 -6.92 -25.13
CA VAL A 610 -10.03 -5.67 -25.64
C VAL A 610 -8.53 -5.88 -25.82
N GLY A 611 -8.02 -5.62 -27.03
CA GLY A 611 -6.58 -5.55 -27.30
C GLY A 611 -6.06 -4.14 -27.08
N MET A 612 -5.02 -4.00 -26.29
CA MET A 612 -4.42 -2.72 -25.95
C MET A 612 -2.98 -2.71 -26.42
N ASN A 613 -2.57 -1.65 -27.12
CA ASN A 613 -1.18 -1.42 -27.49
C ASN A 613 -0.77 -0.03 -26.99
N ASP A 614 0.50 0.12 -26.60
CA ASP A 614 1.07 1.37 -26.08
C ASP A 614 0.71 2.61 -26.94
N ALA A 615 0.68 2.46 -28.27
CA ALA A 615 0.47 3.58 -29.17
C ALA A 615 -0.99 4.06 -29.33
N ASP A 616 -1.99 3.25 -29.03
CA ASP A 616 -3.42 3.58 -29.27
C ASP A 616 -4.34 2.63 -28.48
N VAL A 617 -5.26 3.17 -27.66
CA VAL A 617 -6.45 2.43 -27.18
C VAL A 617 -7.45 2.38 -28.32
N THR A 618 -7.16 1.62 -29.38
CA THR A 618 -8.06 1.47 -30.53
C THR A 618 -8.31 0.01 -30.86
N THR A 619 -8.91 -0.73 -29.93
CA THR A 619 -9.66 -1.91 -30.37
C THR A 619 -11.02 -1.94 -29.70
N ALA A 620 -12.04 -2.11 -30.53
CA ALA A 620 -13.40 -2.30 -30.10
C ALA A 620 -13.48 -3.43 -29.05
N LEU A 621 -14.44 -3.34 -28.13
CA LEU A 621 -14.79 -4.42 -27.23
C LEU A 621 -15.43 -5.54 -28.06
N ILE A 622 -14.71 -6.64 -28.21
CA ILE A 622 -15.15 -7.83 -28.96
C ILE A 622 -15.85 -8.77 -28.00
N ILE A 623 -17.10 -9.14 -28.28
CA ILE A 623 -17.92 -9.96 -27.39
C ILE A 623 -18.39 -11.22 -28.11
N ASP A 624 -18.06 -12.37 -27.52
CA ASP A 624 -18.65 -13.68 -27.76
C ASP A 624 -19.70 -13.90 -26.66
N ALA A 625 -20.97 -13.70 -26.99
CA ALA A 625 -22.04 -13.65 -26.00
C ALA A 625 -22.54 -15.05 -25.62
N ASP A 626 -22.35 -16.06 -26.47
CA ASP A 626 -22.75 -17.45 -26.20
C ASP A 626 -21.58 -18.40 -25.85
N GLY A 627 -20.34 -17.92 -25.91
CA GLY A 627 -19.14 -18.65 -25.54
C GLY A 627 -18.74 -19.71 -26.58
N ASP A 628 -19.18 -19.58 -27.84
CA ASP A 628 -18.91 -20.56 -28.91
C ASP A 628 -17.54 -20.39 -29.59
N GLY A 629 -16.78 -19.36 -29.20
CA GLY A 629 -15.47 -19.00 -29.73
C GLY A 629 -15.53 -18.09 -30.96
N LEU A 630 -16.72 -17.65 -31.39
CA LEU A 630 -16.91 -16.69 -32.47
C LEU A 630 -17.50 -15.38 -31.93
N PRO A 631 -16.91 -14.21 -32.26
CA PRO A 631 -17.48 -12.94 -31.87
C PRO A 631 -18.89 -12.70 -32.45
N ASP A 632 -19.83 -12.32 -31.59
CA ASP A 632 -21.16 -11.84 -31.97
C ASP A 632 -21.16 -10.34 -32.29
N VAL A 633 -20.39 -9.56 -31.52
CA VAL A 633 -20.43 -8.08 -31.54
C VAL A 633 -19.04 -7.46 -31.37
N SER A 634 -18.84 -6.27 -31.92
CA SER A 634 -17.63 -5.45 -31.81
C SER A 634 -18.00 -3.99 -31.52
N ILE A 635 -17.94 -3.57 -30.26
CA ILE A 635 -18.41 -2.26 -29.79
C ILE A 635 -17.27 -1.24 -29.84
N SER A 636 -17.48 -0.12 -30.53
CA SER A 636 -16.46 0.94 -30.58
C SER A 636 -16.49 1.83 -29.33
N PRO A 637 -15.34 2.32 -28.84
CA PRO A 637 -15.26 3.27 -27.72
C PRO A 637 -16.14 4.52 -27.91
N GLY A 638 -16.76 5.02 -26.83
CA GLY A 638 -17.33 6.37 -26.74
C GLY A 638 -18.63 6.66 -27.52
N ALA A 639 -19.16 5.71 -28.30
CA ALA A 639 -20.40 5.90 -29.07
C ALA A 639 -21.68 5.39 -28.35
N GLY A 640 -21.52 4.74 -27.19
CA GLY A 640 -22.57 3.94 -26.57
C GLY A 640 -22.89 2.68 -27.39
N VAL A 641 -23.55 1.70 -26.78
CA VAL A 641 -23.95 0.47 -27.48
C VAL A 641 -25.14 0.74 -28.38
N THR A 642 -25.03 0.41 -29.67
CA THR A 642 -26.13 0.56 -30.63
C THR A 642 -27.24 -0.45 -30.37
N VAL A 643 -28.44 -0.13 -30.84
CA VAL A 643 -29.62 -1.02 -30.71
C VAL A 643 -29.38 -2.35 -31.41
N GLU A 644 -28.70 -2.33 -32.57
CA GLU A 644 -28.32 -3.52 -33.31
C GLU A 644 -27.37 -4.44 -32.51
N GLU A 645 -26.37 -3.85 -31.86
CA GLU A 645 -25.42 -4.56 -31.01
C GLU A 645 -26.11 -5.17 -29.77
N LEU A 646 -26.95 -4.40 -29.07
CA LEU A 646 -27.69 -4.93 -27.92
C LEU A 646 -28.66 -6.08 -28.31
N LEU A 647 -29.32 -5.99 -29.47
CA LEU A 647 -30.18 -7.06 -29.98
C LEU A 647 -29.37 -8.31 -30.36
N ALA A 648 -28.14 -8.14 -30.86
CA ALA A 648 -27.21 -9.24 -31.12
C ALA A 648 -26.77 -9.92 -29.82
N LEU A 649 -26.33 -9.16 -28.82
CA LEU A 649 -25.97 -9.66 -27.49
C LEU A 649 -27.14 -10.42 -26.84
N LEU A 650 -28.35 -9.86 -26.87
CA LEU A 650 -29.53 -10.52 -26.31
C LEU A 650 -29.83 -11.87 -26.98
N LYS A 651 -29.56 -12.03 -28.28
CA LYS A 651 -29.71 -13.34 -28.96
C LYS A 651 -28.65 -14.33 -28.49
N GLY A 652 -27.40 -13.91 -28.33
CA GLY A 652 -26.32 -14.75 -27.80
C GLY A 652 -26.65 -15.23 -26.39
N ILE A 653 -27.00 -14.29 -25.51
CA ILE A 653 -27.45 -14.56 -24.14
C ILE A 653 -28.60 -15.57 -24.09
N ILE A 654 -29.60 -15.48 -24.97
CA ILE A 654 -30.71 -16.45 -24.96
C ILE A 654 -30.26 -17.89 -25.20
N LYS A 655 -29.16 -18.09 -25.95
CA LYS A 655 -28.59 -19.43 -26.20
C LYS A 655 -27.89 -20.00 -24.95
N THR A 656 -27.48 -19.18 -23.99
CA THR A 656 -26.81 -19.63 -22.75
C THR A 656 -27.79 -20.15 -21.68
N LEU A 657 -29.09 -19.83 -21.80
CA LEU A 657 -30.12 -20.10 -20.79
C LEU A 657 -30.62 -21.56 -20.72
N ASP A 658 -29.93 -22.52 -21.36
CA ASP A 658 -30.30 -23.96 -21.43
C ASP A 658 -31.80 -24.21 -21.75
N LEU A 659 -32.37 -23.39 -22.64
CA LEU A 659 -33.77 -23.49 -23.01
C LEU A 659 -33.99 -24.62 -24.03
N PRO A 660 -35.11 -25.37 -23.98
CA PRO A 660 -35.42 -26.34 -25.03
C PRO A 660 -35.50 -25.66 -26.41
N ASP A 661 -34.95 -26.26 -27.48
CA ASP A 661 -34.81 -25.66 -28.83
C ASP A 661 -36.04 -24.87 -29.32
N LYS A 662 -37.24 -25.41 -29.09
CA LYS A 662 -38.50 -24.78 -29.55
C LYS A 662 -38.82 -23.49 -28.79
N ARG A 663 -38.38 -23.40 -27.53
CA ARG A 663 -38.59 -22.28 -26.62
C ARG A 663 -37.55 -21.19 -26.89
N GLU A 664 -36.28 -21.56 -26.99
CA GLU A 664 -35.19 -20.67 -27.41
C GLU A 664 -35.52 -20.00 -28.76
N LYS A 665 -35.79 -20.80 -29.81
CA LYS A 665 -36.21 -20.29 -31.13
C LYS A 665 -37.45 -19.41 -31.08
N SER A 666 -38.30 -19.56 -30.05
CA SER A 666 -39.47 -18.70 -29.90
C SER A 666 -39.14 -17.31 -29.36
N LEU A 667 -38.07 -17.15 -28.57
CA LEU A 667 -37.57 -15.85 -28.11
C LEU A 667 -36.74 -15.18 -29.22
N ILE A 668 -35.82 -15.92 -29.84
CA ILE A 668 -35.01 -15.41 -30.97
C ILE A 668 -35.90 -14.86 -32.08
N LYS A 669 -36.96 -15.57 -32.48
CA LYS A 669 -37.92 -15.09 -33.50
C LYS A 669 -38.63 -13.78 -33.13
N LYS A 670 -38.78 -13.49 -31.83
CA LYS A 670 -39.36 -12.22 -31.37
C LYS A 670 -38.35 -11.08 -31.49
N ILE A 671 -37.08 -11.35 -31.19
CA ILE A 671 -35.98 -10.40 -31.39
C ILE A 671 -35.79 -10.11 -32.89
N GLU A 672 -35.74 -11.12 -33.73
CA GLU A 672 -35.68 -10.95 -35.19
C GLU A 672 -36.84 -10.11 -35.75
N LYS A 673 -38.00 -10.15 -35.09
CA LYS A 673 -39.16 -9.33 -35.47
C LYS A 673 -38.90 -7.85 -35.13
N ILE A 674 -38.25 -7.57 -33.99
CA ILE A 674 -37.84 -6.22 -33.59
C ILE A 674 -36.82 -5.70 -34.61
N GLU A 675 -35.77 -6.45 -34.90
CA GLU A 675 -34.74 -6.10 -35.91
C GLU A 675 -35.38 -5.77 -37.27
N LYS A 676 -36.31 -6.63 -37.75
CA LYS A 676 -37.03 -6.40 -39.02
C LYS A 676 -37.93 -5.16 -39.02
N ILE A 677 -38.36 -4.67 -37.85
CA ILE A 677 -39.15 -3.45 -37.73
C ILE A 677 -38.24 -2.23 -37.73
N LEU A 678 -37.08 -2.32 -37.06
CA LEU A 678 -36.09 -1.24 -36.96
C LEU A 678 -35.34 -1.02 -38.28
N ALA A 679 -34.97 -2.09 -38.99
CA ALA A 679 -34.28 -2.03 -40.28
C ALA A 679 -35.11 -1.45 -41.45
N LYS A 680 -36.39 -1.12 -41.25
CA LYS A 680 -37.26 -0.56 -42.29
C LYS A 680 -37.36 0.95 -42.16
N GLU A 681 -37.20 1.66 -43.28
CA GLU A 681 -37.46 3.10 -43.32
C GLU A 681 -38.91 3.43 -42.89
N PRO A 682 -39.10 4.42 -41.99
CA PRO A 682 -40.42 4.87 -41.56
C PRO A 682 -41.23 5.42 -42.73
N LYS A 683 -42.27 4.69 -43.16
CA LYS A 683 -43.34 5.32 -43.99
C LYS A 683 -44.25 6.24 -43.16
N ASN A 684 -44.30 6.00 -41.85
CA ASN A 684 -45.04 6.77 -40.85
C ASN A 684 -44.43 6.47 -39.47
N GLU A 685 -43.80 7.47 -38.86
CA GLU A 685 -43.09 7.34 -37.57
C GLU A 685 -44.00 6.84 -36.44
N ARG A 686 -45.23 7.35 -36.33
CA ARG A 686 -46.18 6.93 -35.29
C ARG A 686 -46.56 5.45 -35.43
N ALA A 687 -46.76 4.99 -36.66
CA ALA A 687 -47.07 3.59 -36.93
C ALA A 687 -45.88 2.67 -36.66
N GLN A 688 -44.64 3.14 -36.88
CA GLN A 688 -43.43 2.39 -36.53
C GLN A 688 -43.24 2.31 -35.02
N LYS A 689 -43.31 3.43 -34.29
CA LYS A 689 -43.24 3.45 -32.81
C LYS A 689 -44.25 2.50 -32.16
N MET A 690 -45.50 2.47 -32.66
CA MET A 690 -46.51 1.51 -32.16
C MET A 690 -46.16 0.05 -32.45
N LYS A 691 -45.59 -0.25 -33.63
CA LYS A 691 -45.17 -1.62 -34.00
C LYS A 691 -43.97 -2.07 -33.18
N THR A 692 -42.99 -1.19 -32.96
CA THR A 692 -41.83 -1.41 -32.11
C THR A 692 -42.29 -1.71 -30.69
N LYS A 693 -43.10 -0.83 -30.09
CA LYS A 693 -43.68 -1.04 -28.75
C LYS A 693 -44.41 -2.38 -28.63
N ALA A 694 -45.27 -2.72 -29.60
CA ALA A 694 -45.99 -4.00 -29.60
C ALA A 694 -45.06 -5.22 -29.75
N ALA A 695 -43.92 -5.08 -30.43
CA ALA A 695 -42.94 -6.16 -30.56
C ALA A 695 -42.18 -6.39 -29.25
N PHE A 696 -41.76 -5.31 -28.57
CA PHE A 696 -41.16 -5.35 -27.23
C PHE A 696 -42.12 -5.95 -26.19
N SER A 697 -43.36 -5.46 -26.11
CA SER A 697 -44.35 -6.04 -25.18
C SER A 697 -44.58 -7.53 -25.43
N ALA A 698 -44.56 -7.97 -26.70
CA ALA A 698 -44.69 -9.38 -27.01
C ALA A 698 -43.46 -10.21 -26.59
N LEU A 699 -42.26 -9.64 -26.54
CA LEU A 699 -41.05 -10.27 -26.01
C LEU A 699 -41.12 -10.34 -24.48
N GLU A 700 -41.42 -9.23 -23.80
CA GLU A 700 -41.58 -9.15 -22.35
C GLU A 700 -42.64 -10.15 -21.84
N GLU A 701 -43.82 -10.20 -22.46
CA GLU A 701 -44.86 -11.17 -22.12
C GLU A 701 -44.39 -12.62 -22.26
N LYS A 702 -43.48 -12.87 -23.21
CA LYS A 702 -42.94 -14.20 -23.44
C LYS A 702 -41.95 -14.61 -22.37
N ILE A 703 -41.08 -13.69 -21.96
CA ILE A 703 -40.13 -13.88 -20.85
C ILE A 703 -40.93 -14.14 -19.56
N LYS A 704 -41.89 -13.28 -19.23
CA LYS A 704 -42.81 -13.46 -18.07
C LYS A 704 -43.60 -14.78 -18.14
N GLN A 705 -43.94 -15.25 -19.35
CA GLN A 705 -44.58 -16.56 -19.51
C GLN A 705 -43.61 -17.71 -19.21
N PHE A 706 -42.34 -17.58 -19.58
CA PHE A 706 -41.32 -18.61 -19.35
C PHE A 706 -40.95 -18.71 -17.87
N GLU A 707 -40.82 -17.57 -17.19
CA GLU A 707 -40.69 -17.49 -15.72
C GLU A 707 -41.86 -18.23 -15.02
N LYS A 708 -43.10 -17.90 -15.36
CA LYS A 708 -44.30 -18.57 -14.80
C LYS A 708 -44.33 -20.07 -15.05
N LYS A 709 -43.68 -20.53 -16.12
CA LYS A 709 -43.57 -21.95 -16.49
C LYS A 709 -42.33 -22.62 -15.92
N LYS A 710 -41.51 -21.89 -15.14
CA LYS A 710 -40.22 -22.34 -14.61
C LYS A 710 -39.26 -22.83 -15.70
N LEU A 711 -39.35 -22.21 -16.88
CA LEU A 711 -38.36 -22.36 -17.95
C LEU A 711 -37.23 -21.33 -17.82
N LEU A 712 -37.50 -20.25 -17.09
CA LEU A 712 -36.51 -19.28 -16.63
C LEU A 712 -36.66 -19.18 -15.11
N THR A 713 -35.56 -18.92 -14.42
CA THR A 713 -35.59 -18.49 -13.03
C THR A 713 -36.20 -17.07 -12.92
N LYS A 714 -36.47 -16.63 -11.69
CA LYS A 714 -36.96 -15.26 -11.48
C LYS A 714 -35.89 -14.24 -11.86
N ASP A 715 -34.64 -14.53 -11.52
CA ASP A 715 -33.51 -13.65 -11.79
C ASP A 715 -33.24 -13.59 -13.28
N GLU A 716 -33.16 -14.74 -13.96
CA GLU A 716 -33.02 -14.77 -15.43
C GLU A 716 -34.11 -13.96 -16.14
N ALA A 717 -35.36 -14.09 -15.70
CA ALA A 717 -36.45 -13.34 -16.30
C ALA A 717 -36.36 -11.83 -16.00
N ARG A 718 -35.90 -11.45 -14.81
CA ARG A 718 -35.69 -10.05 -14.40
C ARG A 718 -34.59 -9.40 -15.23
N GLU A 719 -33.41 -10.02 -15.29
CA GLU A 719 -32.24 -9.51 -16.03
C GLU A 719 -32.53 -9.41 -17.53
N LEU A 720 -33.19 -10.41 -18.13
CA LEU A 720 -33.61 -10.31 -19.53
C LEU A 720 -34.59 -9.16 -19.78
N LEU A 721 -35.49 -8.86 -18.83
CA LEU A 721 -36.41 -7.74 -18.95
C LEU A 721 -35.68 -6.41 -18.83
N GLU A 722 -34.63 -6.34 -18.01
CA GLU A 722 -33.75 -5.19 -17.86
C GLU A 722 -32.95 -4.89 -19.12
N ILE A 723 -32.32 -5.92 -19.71
CA ILE A 723 -31.66 -5.79 -21.02
C ILE A 723 -32.65 -5.31 -22.10
N VAL A 724 -33.88 -5.86 -22.10
CA VAL A 724 -34.94 -5.45 -23.01
C VAL A 724 -35.37 -3.99 -22.79
N GLU A 725 -35.38 -3.54 -21.55
CA GLU A 725 -35.67 -2.15 -21.19
C GLU A 725 -34.54 -1.22 -21.64
N LYS A 726 -33.27 -1.59 -21.44
CA LYS A 726 -32.11 -0.84 -21.93
C LYS A 726 -32.19 -0.63 -23.44
N ILE A 727 -32.44 -1.70 -24.21
CA ILE A 727 -32.64 -1.62 -25.67
C ILE A 727 -33.76 -0.62 -26.01
N ARG A 728 -34.84 -0.63 -25.23
CA ARG A 728 -35.99 0.26 -25.45
C ARG A 728 -35.65 1.72 -25.17
N LEU A 729 -34.83 2.02 -24.17
CA LEU A 729 -34.39 3.37 -23.81
C LEU A 729 -33.40 3.94 -24.84
N THR A 730 -32.61 3.08 -25.49
CA THR A 730 -31.69 3.48 -26.58
C THR A 730 -32.41 3.87 -27.89
N ILE A 731 -33.68 3.48 -28.08
CA ILE A 731 -34.52 3.77 -29.27
C ILE A 731 -35.34 5.05 -29.09
#